data_AF-A0A0N4U1I3-F1
#
_entry.id   AF-A0A0N4U1I3-F1
#
_cell.length_a   1.000
_cell.length_b   1.000
_cell.length_c   1.000
_cell.angle_alpha   90.00
_cell.angle_beta   90.00
_cell.angle_gamma   90.00
#
_symmetry.space_group_name_H-M   'P 1'
#
loop_
_entity.id
_entity.type
_entity.pdbx_description
1 polymer ?
#
loop_
_entity_poly.entity_id
_entity_poly.type
_entity_poly.pdbx_seq_one_letter_code
_entity_poly.pdbx_strand_id
1 'polypeptide(L)'
;KTTRNYRNYNRCIHNTISKYELLWTPLKSNIESSNEEFKSNSIQMQKLVNDLRQIIEKIENGGDEIAKKRHKEKGKMLARERVNALMDAGSAFVELSQLAGYKMYGEEDVPAGGIITGIASVSNQECMIIANDATVKGGTYYPITVKKHLRAQEIALQNRLPCIYLVDSGGANLPRQADIFADRDHFGRIFFNQATMSSLKIPQIAVVMGSCTAGGAYVPAMADQAVIVKNSGTVFLGGPPLVKAATGEEISAEELGGADLHCMESGVTDYYAISDSHAINQTRAIIAGLTPNNSSKIFNNYSPFEEPLYPIEELYGIVGANLKKAFEIREVIARIVDGSRFDEFKKRYGETLVTGFSTVYGRTVGIIGNNGVLFSESALKGAHFIELCCQRQIPLLFLQNITGFMVGRDAEAGGIAKHGAKLVNAVACADVPKITIIIGGSYGAGNYGMCGRAYNPQFLFMWPNSRISVMGGEQAANVLAQVQRDRRIRDKKSWTDDEERKLKASVEERFEQEGHPYFASSHLWDDGIIDPKDTRRLLGLLLQVTSNKIVRDTKFAFRNYDSEIYAFLHRIKAPKTPPEVVVRALTDESFSKRADVQDDSSGAVPMKAENVGDIEHNGKLIAQGRKFIDDFVKAFIRYILPGAPEELILAISEELTKESRIASVASHLGFNYLVRTAEFPPSQQTISAAFASLIASLHPVRAETLIFETILPWLLEVDFADAYPLAQPFSVLSDILKKKGVSEIEPRILRSAGEISAEPIFIVGIYADKKIIAQSPGETLPIAVDMAARNSLLHLWGITSDLLLPFGSRTDFAFSQHTTSNYYLKDICDKEYCFDI
;
A
#
# COMPACT_ATOMS: atom_id res chain seq x y z
N LYS A 1 -50.79 -26.72 -26.19
CA LYS A 1 -50.94 -27.33 -24.85
C LYS A 1 -49.56 -27.70 -24.30
N THR A 2 -48.73 -26.71 -23.92
CA THR A 2 -47.46 -26.83 -23.14
C THR A 2 -46.83 -25.43 -23.05
N THR A 3 -47.54 -24.48 -22.45
CA THR A 3 -47.07 -23.11 -22.21
C THR A 3 -47.60 -22.64 -20.85
N ARG A 4 -47.11 -23.28 -19.79
CA ARG A 4 -47.26 -22.89 -18.37
C ARG A 4 -46.35 -23.85 -17.59
N ASN A 5 -45.13 -23.41 -17.23
CA ASN A 5 -44.39 -23.89 -16.04
C ASN A 5 -43.01 -23.25 -15.80
N TYR A 6 -42.47 -22.38 -16.65
CA TYR A 6 -41.14 -21.75 -16.39
C TYR A 6 -41.13 -20.54 -15.43
N ARG A 7 -42.26 -20.17 -14.80
CA ARG A 7 -42.33 -18.99 -13.90
C ARG A 7 -42.20 -19.28 -12.40
N ASN A 8 -42.14 -20.53 -11.96
CA ASN A 8 -42.11 -20.87 -10.52
C ASN A 8 -40.84 -21.59 -10.02
N TYR A 9 -39.82 -21.82 -10.86
CA TYR A 9 -38.61 -22.54 -10.43
C TYR A 9 -37.50 -21.65 -9.83
N ASN A 10 -37.57 -20.32 -9.98
CA ASN A 10 -36.55 -19.38 -9.49
C ASN A 10 -36.78 -18.84 -8.07
N ARG A 11 -37.76 -19.36 -7.30
CA ARG A 11 -38.06 -18.85 -5.95
C ARG A 11 -37.56 -19.72 -4.78
N CYS A 12 -36.84 -20.82 -5.04
CA CYS A 12 -36.40 -21.74 -3.98
C CYS A 12 -34.87 -22.02 -3.92
N ILE A 13 -34.02 -21.21 -4.54
CA ILE A 13 -32.54 -21.27 -4.35
C ILE A 13 -32.06 -20.04 -3.55
N HIS A 14 -32.84 -19.64 -2.54
CA HIS A 14 -32.44 -18.61 -1.59
C HIS A 14 -31.83 -19.25 -0.35
N ASN A 15 -30.72 -18.67 0.09
CA ASN A 15 -30.21 -18.66 1.46
C ASN A 15 -29.31 -19.82 1.90
N THR A 16 -28.08 -19.81 1.39
CA THR A 16 -26.93 -19.83 2.31
C THR A 16 -25.78 -19.05 1.68
N ILE A 17 -25.85 -17.72 1.76
CA ILE A 17 -24.61 -16.93 1.88
C ILE A 17 -23.84 -17.57 3.03
N SER A 18 -22.52 -17.69 2.93
CA SER A 18 -21.69 -18.09 4.07
C SER A 18 -22.19 -17.33 5.30
N LYS A 19 -22.79 -18.03 6.29
CA LYS A 19 -23.42 -17.39 7.46
C LYS A 19 -22.47 -16.40 8.17
N TYR A 20 -21.17 -16.53 7.92
CA TYR A 20 -20.09 -15.73 8.45
C TYR A 20 -19.91 -14.38 7.75
N GLU A 21 -20.15 -14.27 6.43
CA GLU A 21 -20.02 -13.00 5.69
C GLU A 21 -21.12 -12.00 6.07
N LEU A 22 -22.29 -12.50 6.47
CA LEU A 22 -23.40 -11.70 7.01
C LEU A 22 -23.03 -10.97 8.32
N LEU A 23 -21.91 -11.31 8.96
CA LEU A 23 -21.39 -10.62 10.14
C LEU A 23 -20.71 -9.29 9.79
N TRP A 24 -20.29 -9.09 8.53
CA TRP A 24 -19.78 -7.81 8.09
C TRP A 24 -20.91 -6.78 7.98
N THR A 25 -20.70 -5.64 8.64
CA THR A 25 -21.72 -4.58 8.70
C THR A 25 -21.81 -3.86 7.36
N PRO A 26 -23.03 -3.68 6.81
CA PRO A 26 -23.22 -2.83 5.63
C PRO A 26 -22.77 -1.39 5.89
N LEU A 27 -22.07 -0.80 4.93
CA LEU A 27 -21.74 0.62 4.95
C LEU A 27 -23.03 1.44 4.85
N LYS A 28 -23.22 2.36 5.80
CA LYS A 28 -24.32 3.32 5.76
C LYS A 28 -23.91 4.51 4.91
N SER A 29 -24.59 4.73 3.79
CA SER A 29 -24.36 5.91 2.94
C SER A 29 -24.91 7.16 3.59
N ASN A 30 -24.18 8.26 3.48
CA ASN A 30 -24.61 9.61 3.88
C ASN A 30 -24.93 10.50 2.65
N ILE A 31 -25.01 9.91 1.46
CA ILE A 31 -25.24 10.63 0.21
C ILE A 31 -26.74 10.94 0.05
N GLU A 32 -27.04 12.21 -0.16
CA GLU A 32 -28.36 12.69 -0.55
C GLU A 32 -28.36 13.06 -2.04
N SER A 33 -28.93 12.20 -2.88
CA SER A 33 -28.96 12.41 -4.35
C SER A 33 -29.75 13.65 -4.79
N SER A 34 -30.59 14.21 -3.90
CA SER A 34 -31.31 15.46 -4.11
C SER A 34 -30.45 16.73 -3.94
N ASN A 35 -29.26 16.63 -3.34
CA ASN A 35 -28.36 17.76 -3.12
C ASN A 35 -27.87 18.35 -4.46
N GLU A 36 -27.84 19.68 -4.56
CA GLU A 36 -27.35 20.40 -5.74
C GLU A 36 -25.89 20.05 -6.09
N GLU A 37 -25.03 19.80 -5.10
CA GLU A 37 -23.65 19.36 -5.34
C GLU A 37 -23.62 17.99 -6.03
N PHE A 38 -24.41 17.03 -5.55
CA PHE A 38 -24.50 15.69 -6.13
C PHE A 38 -25.01 15.76 -7.58
N LYS A 39 -26.07 16.53 -7.84
CA LYS A 39 -26.59 16.73 -9.20
C LYS A 39 -25.55 17.36 -10.13
N SER A 40 -24.85 18.38 -9.65
CA SER A 40 -23.79 19.06 -10.43
C SER A 40 -22.65 18.09 -10.77
N ASN A 41 -22.17 17.32 -9.79
CA ASN A 41 -21.18 16.27 -9.99
C ASN A 41 -21.65 15.23 -11.01
N SER A 42 -22.90 14.76 -10.87
CA SER A 42 -23.49 13.78 -11.77
C SER A 42 -23.58 14.29 -13.21
N ILE A 43 -24.00 15.54 -13.41
CA ILE A 43 -24.05 16.18 -14.75
C ILE A 43 -22.66 16.29 -15.36
N GLN A 44 -21.66 16.68 -14.57
CA GLN A 44 -20.28 16.81 -15.06
C GLN A 44 -19.67 15.47 -15.43
N MET A 45 -19.83 14.44 -14.60
CA MET A 45 -19.38 13.08 -14.92
C MET A 45 -20.09 12.54 -16.17
N GLN A 46 -21.40 12.72 -16.26
CA GLN A 46 -22.18 12.27 -17.42
C GLN A 46 -21.68 12.90 -18.73
N LYS A 47 -21.25 14.16 -18.71
CA LYS A 47 -20.62 14.81 -19.89
C LYS A 47 -19.34 14.09 -20.31
N LEU A 48 -18.47 13.74 -19.37
CA LEU A 48 -17.23 12.99 -19.66
C LEU A 48 -17.52 11.58 -20.18
N VAL A 49 -18.50 10.89 -19.59
CA VAL A 49 -18.96 9.58 -20.07
C VAL A 49 -19.52 9.66 -21.49
N ASN A 50 -20.32 10.69 -21.80
CA ASN A 50 -20.87 10.88 -23.13
C ASN A 50 -19.79 11.18 -24.17
N ASP A 51 -18.80 12.01 -23.82
CA ASP A 51 -17.64 12.29 -24.67
C ASP A 51 -16.83 11.02 -24.94
N LEU A 52 -16.55 10.22 -23.89
CA LEU A 52 -15.89 8.92 -24.02
C LEU A 52 -16.66 7.99 -24.97
N ARG A 53 -17.98 7.87 -24.81
CA ARG A 53 -18.82 7.03 -25.66
C ARG A 53 -18.76 7.46 -27.13
N GLN A 54 -18.83 8.76 -27.42
CA GLN A 54 -18.73 9.27 -28.79
C GLN A 54 -17.37 8.94 -29.42
N ILE A 55 -16.28 9.05 -28.65
CA ILE A 55 -14.94 8.69 -29.11
C ILE A 55 -14.84 7.18 -29.37
N ILE A 56 -15.33 6.36 -28.44
CA ILE A 56 -15.34 4.89 -28.60
C ILE A 56 -16.18 4.48 -29.81
N GLU A 57 -17.38 5.04 -30.00
CA GLU A 57 -18.23 4.77 -31.18
C GLU A 57 -17.50 5.10 -32.49
N LYS A 58 -16.72 6.19 -32.53
CA LYS A 58 -15.87 6.51 -33.68
C LYS A 58 -14.76 5.46 -33.87
N ILE A 59 -14.09 5.06 -32.81
CA ILE A 59 -13.01 4.05 -32.85
C ILE A 59 -13.55 2.68 -33.27
N GLU A 60 -14.75 2.31 -32.82
CA GLU A 60 -15.39 1.03 -33.14
C GLU A 60 -15.68 0.86 -34.63
N ASN A 61 -15.80 1.97 -35.37
CA ASN A 61 -15.95 1.96 -36.82
C ASN A 61 -14.71 1.49 -37.59
N GLY A 62 -13.53 1.39 -36.94
CA GLY A 62 -12.29 0.96 -37.58
C GLY A 62 -11.81 1.92 -38.66
N GLY A 63 -11.39 1.39 -39.80
CA GLY A 63 -11.01 2.18 -40.97
C GLY A 63 -12.17 2.94 -41.63
N ASP A 64 -11.84 3.76 -42.62
CA ASP A 64 -12.83 4.52 -43.37
C ASP A 64 -13.83 3.63 -44.14
N GLU A 65 -14.95 4.21 -44.58
CA GLU A 65 -15.99 3.48 -45.31
C GLU A 65 -15.48 2.82 -46.61
N ILE A 66 -14.46 3.41 -47.25
CA ILE A 66 -13.87 2.87 -48.49
C ILE A 66 -13.10 1.58 -48.17
N ALA A 67 -12.30 1.59 -47.10
CA ALA A 67 -11.56 0.43 -46.62
C ALA A 67 -12.50 -0.69 -46.16
N LYS A 68 -13.57 -0.36 -45.42
CA LYS A 68 -14.61 -1.33 -45.01
C LYS A 68 -15.32 -1.95 -46.21
N LYS A 69 -15.71 -1.13 -47.19
CA LYS A 69 -16.35 -1.63 -48.42
C LYS A 69 -15.42 -2.56 -49.19
N ARG A 70 -14.16 -2.16 -49.41
CA ARG A 70 -13.15 -3.00 -50.08
C ARG A 70 -12.88 -4.31 -49.32
N HIS A 71 -12.94 -4.29 -47.99
CA HIS A 71 -12.79 -5.49 -47.16
C HIS A 71 -13.97 -6.45 -47.35
N LYS A 72 -15.20 -5.93 -47.32
CA LYS A 72 -16.42 -6.72 -47.53
C LYS A 72 -16.58 -7.22 -48.97
N GLU A 73 -16.14 -6.45 -49.97
CA GLU A 73 -16.11 -6.88 -51.39
C GLU A 73 -15.24 -8.12 -51.62
N LYS A 74 -14.27 -8.38 -50.74
CA LYS A 74 -13.45 -9.62 -50.75
C LYS A 74 -14.14 -10.80 -50.03
N GLY A 75 -15.39 -10.67 -49.60
CA GLY A 75 -16.14 -11.70 -48.89
C GLY A 75 -15.70 -11.91 -47.43
N LYS A 76 -14.98 -10.96 -46.84
CA LYS A 76 -14.41 -11.04 -45.49
C LYS A 76 -15.32 -10.36 -44.46
N MET A 77 -15.39 -10.94 -43.26
CA MET A 77 -16.00 -10.30 -42.10
C MET A 77 -15.06 -9.22 -41.55
N LEU A 78 -15.62 -8.12 -41.03
CA LEU A 78 -14.84 -7.11 -40.31
C LEU A 78 -14.28 -7.70 -39.00
N ALA A 79 -13.22 -7.11 -38.45
CA ALA A 79 -12.57 -7.64 -37.25
C ALA A 79 -13.53 -7.77 -36.05
N ARG A 80 -14.36 -6.76 -35.78
CA ARG A 80 -15.41 -6.83 -34.74
C ARG A 80 -16.52 -7.84 -35.05
N GLU A 81 -16.89 -8.00 -36.33
CA GLU A 81 -17.85 -9.03 -36.74
C GLU A 81 -17.30 -10.43 -36.47
N ARG A 82 -16.00 -10.66 -36.70
CA ARG A 82 -15.32 -11.93 -36.38
C ARG A 82 -15.28 -12.21 -34.88
N VAL A 83 -14.93 -11.21 -34.06
CA VAL A 83 -14.95 -11.34 -32.59
C VAL A 83 -16.34 -11.67 -32.07
N ASN A 84 -17.38 -10.95 -32.53
CA ASN A 84 -18.77 -11.17 -32.13
C ASN A 84 -19.31 -12.55 -32.55
N ALA A 85 -18.89 -13.06 -33.71
CA ALA A 85 -19.27 -14.40 -34.16
C ALA A 85 -18.50 -15.52 -33.44
N LEU A 86 -17.29 -15.23 -32.95
CA LEU A 86 -16.47 -16.18 -32.21
C LEU A 86 -16.95 -16.40 -30.77
N MET A 87 -17.38 -15.33 -30.09
CA MET A 87 -17.81 -15.39 -28.70
C MET A 87 -19.13 -16.16 -28.50
N ASP A 88 -19.35 -16.69 -27.30
CA ASP A 88 -20.60 -17.34 -26.94
C ASP A 88 -21.74 -16.32 -26.88
N ALA A 89 -22.92 -16.71 -27.38
CA ALA A 89 -24.09 -15.85 -27.42
C ALA A 89 -24.47 -15.36 -26.01
N GLY A 90 -24.57 -14.05 -25.84
CA GLY A 90 -24.90 -13.41 -24.56
C GLY A 90 -23.73 -13.28 -23.57
N SER A 91 -22.53 -13.76 -23.92
CA SER A 91 -21.33 -13.52 -23.11
C SER A 91 -20.88 -12.06 -23.17
N ALA A 92 -20.13 -11.61 -22.16
CA ALA A 92 -19.51 -10.29 -22.16
C ALA A 92 -18.17 -10.33 -22.90
N PHE A 93 -17.83 -9.22 -23.56
CA PHE A 93 -16.49 -8.98 -24.10
C PHE A 93 -15.82 -7.87 -23.28
N VAL A 94 -14.73 -8.21 -22.58
CA VAL A 94 -13.89 -7.23 -21.89
C VAL A 94 -12.85 -6.74 -22.90
N GLU A 95 -13.19 -5.70 -23.65
CA GLU A 95 -12.26 -5.09 -24.60
C GLU A 95 -11.16 -4.31 -23.87
N LEU A 96 -9.92 -4.44 -24.36
CA LEU A 96 -8.74 -3.86 -23.77
C LEU A 96 -8.19 -2.72 -24.65
N SER A 97 -7.86 -1.60 -24.00
CA SER A 97 -7.17 -0.45 -24.57
C SER A 97 -7.82 0.06 -25.86
N GLN A 98 -9.13 0.33 -25.81
CA GLN A 98 -9.90 0.85 -26.96
C GLN A 98 -9.29 2.12 -27.54
N LEU A 99 -8.74 3.01 -26.70
CA LEU A 99 -8.14 4.28 -27.14
C LEU A 99 -6.68 4.18 -27.59
N ALA A 100 -6.10 2.97 -27.69
CA ALA A 100 -4.73 2.78 -28.16
C ALA A 100 -4.46 3.55 -29.46
N GLY A 101 -3.38 4.36 -29.50
CA GLY A 101 -3.01 5.15 -30.67
C GLY A 101 -3.85 6.40 -30.93
N TYR A 102 -4.88 6.68 -30.12
CA TYR A 102 -5.74 7.85 -30.30
C TYR A 102 -4.93 9.15 -30.33
N LYS A 103 -4.99 9.86 -31.46
CA LYS A 103 -4.25 11.11 -31.75
C LYS A 103 -2.72 11.03 -31.57
N MET A 104 -2.13 9.83 -31.63
CA MET A 104 -0.70 9.63 -31.37
C MET A 104 0.18 9.93 -32.60
N TYR A 105 -0.31 9.69 -33.81
CA TYR A 105 0.50 9.69 -35.03
C TYR A 105 0.21 10.88 -35.97
N GLY A 106 -0.01 12.06 -35.39
CA GLY A 106 -0.31 13.29 -36.15
C GLY A 106 -1.63 13.18 -36.89
N GLU A 107 -1.59 13.32 -38.22
CA GLU A 107 -2.77 13.20 -39.08
C GLU A 107 -3.18 11.73 -39.38
N GLU A 108 -2.32 10.76 -39.06
CA GLU A 108 -2.62 9.34 -39.25
C GLU A 108 -3.55 8.83 -38.14
N ASP A 109 -4.82 8.60 -38.48
CA ASP A 109 -5.77 7.93 -37.58
C ASP A 109 -5.52 6.40 -37.57
N VAL A 110 -5.32 5.84 -36.38
CA VAL A 110 -5.04 4.41 -36.13
C VAL A 110 -5.96 3.92 -35.00
N PRO A 111 -7.27 3.84 -35.24
CA PRO A 111 -8.25 3.52 -34.20
C PRO A 111 -7.96 2.16 -33.54
N ALA A 112 -8.06 2.12 -32.21
CA ALA A 112 -7.71 0.99 -31.36
C ALA A 112 -6.29 0.44 -31.58
N GLY A 113 -5.38 1.20 -32.20
CA GLY A 113 -4.04 0.75 -32.58
C GLY A 113 -4.03 -0.23 -33.75
N GLY A 114 -5.13 -0.35 -34.52
CA GLY A 114 -5.25 -1.31 -35.63
C GLY A 114 -5.42 -2.77 -35.18
N ILE A 115 -5.71 -3.00 -33.90
CA ILE A 115 -5.89 -4.33 -33.32
C ILE A 115 -6.93 -4.31 -32.19
N ILE A 116 -7.86 -5.26 -32.23
CA ILE A 116 -8.87 -5.44 -31.18
C ILE A 116 -8.38 -6.57 -30.28
N THR A 117 -8.28 -6.29 -28.98
CA THR A 117 -7.84 -7.25 -27.99
C THR A 117 -8.84 -7.29 -26.86
N GLY A 118 -9.13 -8.47 -26.32
CA GLY A 118 -10.03 -8.58 -25.18
C GLY A 118 -10.30 -10.00 -24.75
N ILE A 119 -11.10 -10.15 -23.70
CA ILE A 119 -11.43 -11.44 -23.11
C ILE A 119 -12.91 -11.74 -23.35
N ALA A 120 -13.21 -12.91 -23.89
CA ALA A 120 -14.57 -13.41 -24.07
C ALA A 120 -14.67 -14.89 -23.70
N SER A 121 -15.89 -15.36 -23.46
CA SER A 121 -16.18 -16.80 -23.44
C SER A 121 -16.28 -17.33 -24.87
N VAL A 122 -15.54 -18.39 -25.17
CA VAL A 122 -15.61 -19.17 -26.41
C VAL A 122 -15.77 -20.62 -26.02
N SER A 123 -16.89 -21.24 -26.37
CA SER A 123 -17.20 -22.62 -25.98
C SER A 123 -17.09 -22.85 -24.46
N ASN A 124 -17.64 -21.92 -23.67
CA ASN A 124 -17.61 -21.87 -22.20
C ASN A 124 -16.21 -21.76 -21.58
N GLN A 125 -15.20 -21.33 -22.34
CA GLN A 125 -13.86 -21.04 -21.82
C GLN A 125 -13.51 -19.58 -22.04
N GLU A 126 -12.97 -18.93 -21.01
CA GLU A 126 -12.45 -17.57 -21.15
C GLU A 126 -11.16 -17.60 -21.97
N CYS A 127 -11.15 -16.86 -23.09
CA CYS A 127 -10.02 -16.79 -24.01
C CYS A 127 -9.58 -15.34 -24.20
N MET A 128 -8.28 -15.14 -24.38
CA MET A 128 -7.72 -13.88 -24.89
C MET A 128 -7.86 -13.87 -26.42
N ILE A 129 -8.61 -12.92 -26.95
CA ILE A 129 -8.80 -12.73 -28.39
C ILE A 129 -7.95 -11.56 -28.84
N ILE A 130 -7.19 -11.75 -29.92
CA ILE A 130 -6.31 -10.75 -30.54
C ILE A 130 -6.61 -10.73 -32.04
N ALA A 131 -7.30 -9.70 -32.51
CA ALA A 131 -7.82 -9.62 -33.88
C ALA A 131 -7.29 -8.38 -34.60
N ASN A 132 -6.56 -8.56 -35.70
CA ASN A 132 -6.09 -7.43 -36.51
C ASN A 132 -7.24 -6.79 -37.28
N ASP A 133 -7.27 -5.46 -37.33
CA ASP A 133 -8.21 -4.72 -38.16
C ASP A 133 -7.56 -4.31 -39.48
N ALA A 134 -7.75 -5.14 -40.51
CA ALA A 134 -7.23 -4.90 -41.85
C ALA A 134 -7.76 -3.62 -42.51
N THR A 135 -8.84 -3.02 -41.99
CA THR A 135 -9.37 -1.75 -42.49
C THR A 135 -8.54 -0.55 -42.01
N VAL A 136 -7.78 -0.71 -40.93
CA VAL A 136 -6.92 0.33 -40.37
C VAL A 136 -5.52 0.19 -40.97
N LYS A 137 -5.22 1.02 -41.98
CA LYS A 137 -3.89 1.04 -42.64
C LYS A 137 -3.42 -0.35 -43.09
N GLY A 138 -4.35 -1.19 -43.56
CA GLY A 138 -4.06 -2.57 -43.99
C GLY A 138 -3.76 -3.55 -42.85
N GLY A 139 -4.09 -3.21 -41.60
CA GLY A 139 -3.75 -4.01 -40.42
C GLY A 139 -2.25 -3.98 -40.10
N THR A 140 -1.52 -2.97 -40.58
CA THR A 140 -0.08 -2.86 -40.34
C THR A 140 0.23 -2.54 -38.88
N TYR A 141 1.30 -3.13 -38.35
CA TYR A 141 1.72 -2.90 -36.98
C TYR A 141 2.43 -1.55 -36.83
N TYR A 142 1.81 -0.62 -36.10
CA TYR A 142 2.44 0.56 -35.54
C TYR A 142 3.13 0.21 -34.21
N PRO A 143 4.00 1.08 -33.66
CA PRO A 143 4.62 0.84 -32.35
C PRO A 143 3.57 0.53 -31.25
N ILE A 144 2.43 1.24 -31.26
CA ILE A 144 1.35 1.00 -30.29
C ILE A 144 0.62 -0.33 -30.52
N THR A 145 0.53 -0.80 -31.77
CA THR A 145 -0.04 -2.11 -32.12
C THR A 145 0.79 -3.22 -31.50
N VAL A 146 2.11 -3.13 -31.58
CA VAL A 146 3.03 -4.08 -30.93
C VAL A 146 2.83 -4.06 -29.43
N LYS A 147 2.87 -2.88 -28.80
CA LYS A 147 2.67 -2.71 -27.35
C LYS A 147 1.33 -3.29 -26.90
N LYS A 148 0.26 -3.12 -27.68
CA LYS A 148 -1.07 -3.67 -27.40
C LYS A 148 -1.15 -5.17 -27.54
N HIS A 149 -0.55 -5.73 -28.59
CA HIS A 149 -0.44 -7.18 -28.76
C HIS A 149 0.33 -7.81 -27.58
N LEU A 150 1.49 -7.25 -27.22
CA LEU A 150 2.29 -7.76 -26.10
C LEU A 150 1.56 -7.65 -24.76
N ARG A 151 0.83 -6.55 -24.51
CA ARG A 151 0.02 -6.43 -23.28
C ARG A 151 -1.08 -7.49 -23.22
N ALA A 152 -1.75 -7.79 -24.34
CA ALA A 152 -2.74 -8.87 -24.38
C ALA A 152 -2.11 -10.24 -24.06
N GLN A 153 -0.92 -10.54 -24.59
CA GLN A 153 -0.18 -11.76 -24.24
C GLN A 153 0.28 -11.78 -22.77
N GLU A 154 0.67 -10.63 -22.21
CA GLU A 154 1.04 -10.53 -20.80
C GLU A 154 -0.15 -10.89 -19.89
N ILE A 155 -1.33 -10.33 -20.18
CA ILE A 155 -2.57 -10.66 -19.48
C ILE A 155 -2.91 -12.15 -19.64
N ALA A 156 -2.77 -12.70 -20.85
CA ALA A 156 -3.02 -14.12 -21.10
C ALA A 156 -2.07 -15.03 -20.33
N LEU A 157 -0.78 -14.68 -20.27
CA LEU A 157 0.23 -15.41 -19.51
C LEU A 157 -0.06 -15.36 -18.00
N GLN A 158 -0.32 -14.17 -17.46
CA GLN A 158 -0.57 -13.96 -16.03
C GLN A 158 -1.84 -14.65 -15.53
N ASN A 159 -2.86 -14.75 -16.40
CA ASN A 159 -4.16 -15.34 -16.09
C ASN A 159 -4.40 -16.70 -16.78
N ARG A 160 -3.37 -17.29 -17.40
CA ARG A 160 -3.42 -18.60 -18.08
C ARG A 160 -4.60 -18.76 -19.05
N LEU A 161 -4.85 -17.74 -19.88
CA LEU A 161 -5.94 -17.73 -20.85
C LEU A 161 -5.48 -18.33 -22.19
N PRO A 162 -6.21 -19.29 -22.79
CA PRO A 162 -6.00 -19.66 -24.19
C PRO A 162 -6.04 -18.43 -25.10
N CYS A 163 -5.09 -18.34 -26.03
CA CYS A 163 -4.97 -17.23 -26.97
C CYS A 163 -5.57 -17.60 -28.32
N ILE A 164 -6.41 -16.72 -28.87
CA ILE A 164 -6.96 -16.83 -30.21
C ILE A 164 -6.53 -15.61 -31.03
N TYR A 165 -5.67 -15.84 -32.02
CA TYR A 165 -5.15 -14.83 -32.93
C TYR A 165 -5.95 -14.83 -34.24
N LEU A 166 -6.77 -13.81 -34.47
CA LEU A 166 -7.46 -13.61 -35.76
C LEU A 166 -6.58 -12.74 -36.65
N VAL A 167 -5.74 -13.40 -37.44
CA VAL A 167 -4.62 -12.79 -38.18
C VAL A 167 -5.08 -12.25 -39.52
N ASP A 168 -4.87 -10.95 -39.73
CA ASP A 168 -5.20 -10.24 -40.97
C ASP A 168 -4.37 -8.94 -41.05
N SER A 169 -3.08 -9.07 -41.30
CA SER A 169 -2.11 -7.97 -41.21
C SER A 169 -1.20 -7.88 -42.43
N GLY A 170 -1.10 -6.67 -42.99
CA GLY A 170 -0.19 -6.32 -44.09
C GLY A 170 1.29 -6.24 -43.72
N GLY A 171 1.68 -6.53 -42.46
CA GLY A 171 3.06 -6.46 -41.98
C GLY A 171 3.31 -5.31 -41.01
N ALA A 172 4.54 -4.79 -40.96
CA ALA A 172 4.91 -3.67 -40.09
C ALA A 172 4.73 -2.31 -40.79
N ASN A 173 4.49 -1.23 -40.03
CA ASN A 173 4.56 0.14 -40.53
C ASN A 173 6.03 0.50 -40.82
N LEU A 174 6.46 0.26 -42.07
CA LEU A 174 7.85 0.43 -42.50
C LEU A 174 8.48 1.80 -42.16
N PRO A 175 7.76 2.94 -42.25
CA PRO A 175 8.32 4.23 -41.85
C PRO A 175 8.78 4.31 -40.39
N ARG A 176 8.20 3.48 -39.51
CA ARG A 176 8.48 3.45 -38.05
C ARG A 176 9.17 2.17 -37.61
N GLN A 177 9.81 1.44 -38.52
CA GLN A 177 10.36 0.10 -38.26
C GLN A 177 11.34 0.05 -37.06
N ALA A 178 12.07 1.13 -36.80
CA ALA A 178 13.02 1.22 -35.67
C ALA A 178 12.33 1.00 -34.31
N ASP A 179 11.10 1.50 -34.17
CA ASP A 179 10.28 1.39 -32.95
C ASP A 179 9.35 0.15 -32.97
N ILE A 180 9.56 -0.77 -33.92
CA ILE A 180 8.72 -1.95 -34.13
C ILE A 180 9.53 -3.24 -34.11
N PHE A 181 10.80 -3.24 -34.55
CA PHE A 181 11.50 -4.49 -34.88
C PHE A 181 12.47 -5.00 -33.80
N ALA A 182 13.43 -4.18 -33.36
CA ALA A 182 14.68 -4.68 -32.80
C ALA A 182 14.76 -4.83 -31.26
N ASP A 183 14.06 -4.02 -30.48
CA ASP A 183 14.22 -3.98 -29.01
C ASP A 183 13.49 -5.13 -28.30
N ARG A 184 13.75 -5.32 -27.00
CA ARG A 184 13.22 -6.44 -26.20
C ARG A 184 11.70 -6.60 -26.28
N ASP A 185 10.97 -5.49 -26.23
CA ASP A 185 9.50 -5.45 -26.23
C ASP A 185 8.95 -4.97 -27.59
N HIS A 186 9.66 -5.30 -28.67
CA HIS A 186 9.24 -5.09 -30.05
C HIS A 186 8.64 -6.37 -30.67
N PHE A 187 8.35 -6.37 -31.97
CA PHE A 187 7.52 -7.36 -32.66
C PHE A 187 7.97 -8.81 -32.44
N GLY A 188 9.28 -9.08 -32.39
CA GLY A 188 9.82 -10.43 -32.13
C GLY A 188 9.42 -11.01 -30.76
N ARG A 189 9.06 -10.17 -29.79
CA ARG A 189 8.61 -10.59 -28.46
C ARG A 189 7.28 -11.34 -28.51
N ILE A 190 6.45 -11.10 -29.53
CA ILE A 190 5.19 -11.82 -29.76
C ILE A 190 5.46 -13.33 -29.85
N PHE A 191 6.47 -13.70 -30.62
CA PHE A 191 6.85 -15.09 -30.88
C PHE A 191 7.46 -15.75 -29.65
N PHE A 192 8.33 -15.03 -28.93
CA PHE A 192 8.87 -15.47 -27.65
C PHE A 192 7.73 -15.80 -26.66
N ASN A 193 6.73 -14.92 -26.56
CA ASN A 193 5.59 -15.10 -25.68
C ASN A 193 4.71 -16.29 -26.14
N GLN A 194 4.45 -16.46 -27.44
CA GLN A 194 3.71 -17.61 -27.96
C GLN A 194 4.40 -18.94 -27.59
N ALA A 195 5.70 -19.07 -27.88
CA ALA A 195 6.46 -20.29 -27.57
C ALA A 195 6.51 -20.61 -26.07
N THR A 196 6.69 -19.59 -25.23
CA THR A 196 6.75 -19.77 -23.78
C THR A 196 5.37 -20.04 -23.16
N MET A 197 4.29 -19.43 -23.67
CA MET A 197 2.93 -19.75 -23.25
C MET A 197 2.53 -21.18 -23.64
N SER A 198 2.85 -21.60 -24.86
CA SER A 198 2.63 -23.00 -25.32
C SER A 198 3.37 -24.00 -24.42
N SER A 199 4.65 -23.77 -24.10
CA SER A 199 5.41 -24.65 -23.19
C SER A 199 4.86 -24.70 -21.76
N LEU A 200 4.18 -23.62 -21.33
CA LEU A 200 3.43 -23.56 -20.07
C LEU A 200 2.03 -24.18 -20.16
N LYS A 201 1.67 -24.83 -21.28
CA LYS A 201 0.35 -25.42 -21.56
C LYS A 201 -0.77 -24.38 -21.59
N ILE A 202 -0.51 -23.19 -22.13
CA ILE A 202 -1.51 -22.17 -22.42
C ILE A 202 -1.74 -22.22 -23.95
N PRO A 203 -2.87 -22.77 -24.41
CA PRO A 203 -3.07 -23.04 -25.84
C PRO A 203 -2.98 -21.79 -26.71
N GLN A 204 -2.28 -21.89 -27.84
CA GLN A 204 -2.12 -20.83 -28.84
C GLN A 204 -2.85 -21.25 -30.13
N ILE A 205 -3.91 -20.53 -30.52
CA ILE A 205 -4.70 -20.83 -31.70
C ILE A 205 -4.59 -19.66 -32.68
N ALA A 206 -4.19 -19.92 -33.92
CA ALA A 206 -4.15 -18.92 -34.98
C ALA A 206 -5.23 -19.17 -36.03
N VAL A 207 -5.83 -18.09 -36.52
CA VAL A 207 -6.86 -18.11 -37.57
C VAL A 207 -6.45 -17.10 -38.62
N VAL A 208 -5.89 -17.58 -39.72
CA VAL A 208 -5.40 -16.77 -40.84
C VAL A 208 -6.56 -16.44 -41.77
N MET A 209 -7.08 -15.22 -41.62
CA MET A 209 -8.27 -14.72 -42.32
C MET A 209 -7.91 -13.61 -43.32
N GLY A 210 -6.64 -13.52 -43.71
CA GLY A 210 -6.10 -12.53 -44.62
C GLY A 210 -4.59 -12.64 -44.78
N SER A 211 -3.94 -11.53 -45.16
CA SER A 211 -2.49 -11.51 -45.33
C SER A 211 -1.76 -11.75 -44.01
N CYS A 212 -0.68 -12.53 -44.06
CA CYS A 212 0.22 -12.81 -42.96
C CYS A 212 1.66 -12.86 -43.50
N THR A 213 2.29 -11.69 -43.60
CA THR A 213 3.57 -11.53 -44.33
C THR A 213 4.76 -11.31 -43.39
N ALA A 214 5.94 -11.73 -43.85
CA ALA A 214 7.23 -11.51 -43.22
C ALA A 214 7.26 -12.02 -41.78
N GLY A 215 7.69 -11.21 -40.81
CA GLY A 215 7.72 -11.62 -39.41
C GLY A 215 6.35 -12.09 -38.90
N GLY A 216 5.25 -11.54 -39.43
CA GLY A 216 3.90 -11.93 -39.03
C GLY A 216 3.58 -13.40 -39.31
N ALA A 217 4.26 -14.02 -40.28
CA ALA A 217 4.09 -15.43 -40.65
C ALA A 217 4.38 -16.40 -39.48
N TYR A 218 5.15 -15.96 -38.48
CA TYR A 218 5.41 -16.77 -37.29
C TYR A 218 4.22 -16.85 -36.32
N VAL A 219 3.23 -15.95 -36.42
CA VAL A 219 2.03 -16.05 -35.57
C VAL A 219 1.27 -17.36 -35.80
N PRO A 220 0.90 -17.74 -37.05
CA PRO A 220 0.32 -19.05 -37.31
C PRO A 220 1.34 -20.19 -37.21
N ALA A 221 2.58 -20.01 -37.69
CA ALA A 221 3.56 -21.11 -37.69
C ALA A 221 4.04 -21.54 -36.28
N MET A 222 3.87 -20.69 -35.26
CA MET A 222 4.18 -20.99 -33.86
C MET A 222 2.94 -21.17 -32.98
N ALA A 223 1.74 -21.22 -33.58
CA ALA A 223 0.54 -21.61 -32.86
C ALA A 223 0.52 -23.13 -32.64
N ASP A 224 -0.16 -23.59 -31.59
CA ASP A 224 -0.36 -25.02 -31.36
C ASP A 224 -1.31 -25.63 -32.41
N GLN A 225 -2.27 -24.82 -32.88
CA GLN A 225 -3.22 -25.15 -33.94
C GLN A 225 -3.52 -23.92 -34.79
N ALA A 226 -3.49 -24.06 -36.11
CA ALA A 226 -3.69 -22.99 -37.07
C ALA A 226 -4.79 -23.32 -38.10
N VAL A 227 -5.73 -22.39 -38.28
CA VAL A 227 -6.80 -22.44 -39.28
C VAL A 227 -6.46 -21.43 -40.38
N ILE A 228 -6.67 -21.77 -41.66
CA ILE A 228 -6.49 -20.85 -42.79
C ILE A 228 -7.72 -20.81 -43.69
N VAL A 229 -8.13 -19.61 -44.11
CA VAL A 229 -9.29 -19.41 -45.00
C VAL A 229 -8.84 -19.43 -46.46
N LYS A 230 -9.37 -20.36 -47.26
CA LYS A 230 -9.12 -20.46 -48.70
C LYS A 230 -9.39 -19.14 -49.44
N ASN A 231 -8.50 -18.78 -50.37
CA ASN A 231 -8.61 -17.59 -51.23
C ASN A 231 -8.65 -16.25 -50.47
N SER A 232 -8.26 -16.25 -49.20
CA SER A 232 -8.25 -15.05 -48.35
C SER A 232 -7.00 -15.02 -47.47
N GLY A 233 -6.76 -16.11 -46.73
CA GLY A 233 -5.59 -16.29 -45.89
C GLY A 233 -4.35 -16.63 -46.69
N THR A 234 -3.25 -15.92 -46.44
CA THR A 234 -1.95 -16.21 -47.06
C THR A 234 -0.82 -16.05 -46.04
N VAL A 235 0.13 -16.99 -45.97
CA VAL A 235 1.28 -16.97 -45.06
C VAL A 235 2.59 -17.04 -45.86
N PHE A 236 3.52 -16.11 -45.66
CA PHE A 236 4.85 -16.18 -46.31
C PHE A 236 5.87 -15.26 -45.64
N LEU A 237 7.15 -15.66 -45.67
CA LEU A 237 8.25 -14.82 -45.16
C LEU A 237 8.59 -13.66 -46.10
N GLY A 238 8.31 -13.80 -47.39
CA GLY A 238 8.40 -12.73 -48.37
C GLY A 238 7.23 -12.83 -49.31
N GLY A 239 6.40 -11.79 -49.38
CA GLY A 239 5.26 -11.80 -50.31
C GLY A 239 5.69 -11.70 -51.78
N PRO A 240 4.75 -11.82 -52.72
CA PRO A 240 5.04 -11.76 -54.15
C PRO A 240 5.92 -10.56 -54.58
N PRO A 241 5.76 -9.34 -54.03
CA PRO A 241 6.65 -8.23 -54.35
C PRO A 241 8.11 -8.47 -53.94
N LEU A 242 8.33 -9.11 -52.78
CA LEU A 242 9.69 -9.41 -52.29
C LEU A 242 10.31 -10.57 -53.06
N VAL A 243 9.53 -11.62 -53.36
CA VAL A 243 9.98 -12.75 -54.18
C VAL A 243 10.38 -12.27 -55.58
N LYS A 244 9.55 -11.45 -56.22
CA LYS A 244 9.86 -10.83 -57.51
C LYS A 244 11.13 -10.00 -57.46
N ALA A 245 11.30 -9.18 -56.42
CA ALA A 245 12.48 -8.34 -56.26
C ALA A 245 13.77 -9.15 -56.01
N ALA A 246 13.68 -10.26 -55.30
CA ALA A 246 14.84 -11.07 -54.92
C ALA A 246 15.24 -12.11 -55.98
N THR A 247 14.27 -12.67 -56.71
CA THR A 247 14.49 -13.84 -57.59
C THR A 247 14.05 -13.62 -59.04
N GLY A 248 13.23 -12.61 -59.31
CA GLY A 248 12.58 -12.40 -60.61
C GLY A 248 11.33 -13.27 -60.85
N GLU A 249 11.01 -14.18 -59.94
CA GLU A 249 9.82 -15.04 -60.05
C GLU A 249 8.52 -14.23 -59.90
N GLU A 250 7.59 -14.42 -60.83
CA GLU A 250 6.23 -13.89 -60.75
C GLU A 250 5.29 -15.01 -60.29
N ILE A 251 4.83 -14.91 -59.04
CA ILE A 251 3.94 -15.90 -58.40
C ILE A 251 2.79 -15.17 -57.72
N SER A 252 1.59 -15.75 -57.71
CA SER A 252 0.46 -15.16 -56.99
C SER A 252 0.59 -15.38 -55.47
N ALA A 253 -0.13 -14.59 -54.66
CA ALA A 253 -0.12 -14.75 -53.21
C ALA A 253 -0.71 -16.09 -52.75
N GLU A 254 -1.70 -16.62 -53.48
CA GLU A 254 -2.32 -17.93 -53.19
C GLU A 254 -1.38 -19.09 -53.56
N GLU A 255 -0.67 -19.00 -54.69
CA GLU A 255 0.32 -20.03 -55.07
C GLU A 255 1.54 -20.02 -54.16
N LEU A 256 1.97 -18.85 -53.68
CA LEU A 256 3.15 -18.71 -52.83
C LEU A 256 2.92 -19.19 -51.40
N GLY A 257 1.69 -19.05 -50.88
CA GLY A 257 1.42 -19.26 -49.45
C GLY A 257 -0.06 -19.29 -49.09
N GLY A 258 -0.92 -19.74 -50.00
CA GLY A 258 -2.36 -19.85 -49.78
C GLY A 258 -2.76 -21.03 -48.90
N ALA A 259 -4.07 -21.21 -48.74
CA ALA A 259 -4.63 -22.28 -47.92
C ALA A 259 -4.33 -23.67 -48.47
N ASP A 260 -4.40 -23.83 -49.79
CA ASP A 260 -4.14 -25.10 -50.47
C ASP A 260 -2.67 -25.54 -50.22
N LEU A 261 -1.70 -24.64 -50.40
CA LEU A 261 -0.28 -24.94 -50.15
C LEU A 261 -0.01 -25.34 -48.68
N HIS A 262 -0.49 -24.55 -47.71
CA HIS A 262 -0.12 -24.77 -46.31
C HIS A 262 -0.84 -25.94 -45.64
N CYS A 263 -2.06 -26.28 -46.07
CA CYS A 263 -2.78 -27.44 -45.57
C CYS A 263 -2.45 -28.75 -46.33
N MET A 264 -2.06 -28.68 -47.61
CA MET A 264 -1.81 -29.90 -48.42
C MET A 264 -0.34 -30.27 -48.56
N GLU A 265 0.57 -29.28 -48.58
CA GLU A 265 1.98 -29.51 -48.90
C GLU A 265 2.91 -29.21 -47.73
N SER A 266 2.87 -27.99 -47.20
CA SER A 266 3.88 -27.54 -46.23
C SER A 266 3.57 -27.93 -44.79
N GLY A 267 2.30 -28.16 -44.45
CA GLY A 267 1.85 -28.43 -43.08
C GLY A 267 2.04 -27.25 -42.10
N VAL A 268 2.07 -26.01 -42.60
CA VAL A 268 2.18 -24.81 -41.74
C VAL A 268 0.85 -24.50 -41.03
N THR A 269 -0.27 -24.95 -41.59
CA THR A 269 -1.61 -24.78 -41.02
C THR A 269 -2.38 -26.10 -41.03
N ASP A 270 -3.12 -26.37 -39.96
CA ASP A 270 -3.73 -27.67 -39.69
C ASP A 270 -5.15 -27.81 -40.23
N TYR A 271 -5.91 -26.70 -40.27
CA TYR A 271 -7.33 -26.72 -40.62
C TYR A 271 -7.66 -25.83 -41.80
N TYR A 272 -8.35 -26.43 -42.76
CA TYR A 272 -8.78 -25.78 -43.98
C TYR A 272 -10.20 -25.21 -43.84
N ALA A 273 -10.33 -23.89 -43.93
CA ALA A 273 -11.62 -23.20 -43.90
C ALA A 273 -11.98 -22.62 -45.27
N ILE A 274 -13.27 -22.56 -45.60
CA ILE A 274 -13.76 -22.07 -46.90
C ILE A 274 -14.34 -20.65 -46.82
N SER A 275 -14.45 -20.11 -45.60
CA SER A 275 -14.96 -18.77 -45.30
C SER A 275 -14.60 -18.39 -43.87
N ASP A 276 -14.71 -17.10 -43.55
CA ASP A 276 -14.52 -16.59 -42.18
C ASP A 276 -15.45 -17.29 -41.17
N SER A 277 -16.73 -17.49 -41.52
CA SER A 277 -17.69 -18.20 -40.66
C SER A 277 -17.30 -19.66 -40.43
N HIS A 278 -16.76 -20.35 -41.44
CA HIS A 278 -16.28 -21.73 -41.29
C HIS A 278 -15.06 -21.78 -40.36
N ALA A 279 -14.11 -20.86 -40.55
CA ALA A 279 -12.93 -20.76 -39.69
C ALA A 279 -13.32 -20.51 -38.23
N ILE A 280 -14.25 -19.59 -37.97
CA ILE A 280 -14.76 -19.31 -36.63
C ILE A 280 -15.38 -20.56 -35.98
N ASN A 281 -16.19 -21.32 -36.72
CA ASN A 281 -16.77 -22.57 -36.21
C ASN A 281 -15.70 -23.62 -35.88
N GLN A 282 -14.67 -23.77 -36.73
CA GLN A 282 -13.54 -24.65 -36.46
C GLN A 282 -12.78 -24.20 -35.21
N THR A 283 -12.49 -22.90 -35.07
CA THR A 283 -11.86 -22.34 -33.87
C THR A 283 -12.67 -22.63 -32.61
N ARG A 284 -13.99 -22.43 -32.64
CA ARG A 284 -14.88 -22.77 -31.51
C ARG A 284 -14.81 -24.26 -31.16
N ALA A 285 -14.71 -25.14 -32.15
CA ALA A 285 -14.54 -26.58 -31.94
C ALA A 285 -13.18 -26.94 -31.33
N ILE A 286 -12.10 -26.28 -31.77
CA ILE A 286 -10.76 -26.42 -31.17
C ILE A 286 -10.83 -26.06 -29.68
N ILE A 287 -11.41 -24.91 -29.34
CA ILE A 287 -11.55 -24.47 -27.94
C ILE A 287 -12.42 -25.45 -27.13
N ALA A 288 -13.52 -25.96 -27.70
CA ALA A 288 -14.36 -26.95 -27.03
C ALA A 288 -13.62 -28.25 -26.68
N GLY A 289 -12.58 -28.61 -27.44
CA GLY A 289 -11.73 -29.77 -27.18
C GLY A 289 -10.62 -29.55 -26.15
N LEU A 290 -10.36 -28.30 -25.72
CA LEU A 290 -9.33 -28.00 -24.71
C LEU A 290 -9.78 -28.43 -23.31
N THR A 291 -8.81 -28.71 -22.44
CA THR A 291 -9.10 -28.95 -21.01
C THR A 291 -9.63 -27.65 -20.37
N PRO A 292 -10.80 -27.68 -19.70
CA PRO A 292 -11.37 -26.49 -19.08
C PRO A 292 -10.44 -25.85 -18.04
N ASN A 293 -10.27 -24.53 -18.12
CA ASN A 293 -9.53 -23.76 -17.12
C ASN A 293 -10.27 -23.70 -15.76
N ASN A 294 -9.63 -23.19 -14.72
CA ASN A 294 -10.20 -23.17 -13.37
C ASN A 294 -11.43 -22.27 -13.27
N SER A 295 -11.45 -21.13 -13.97
CA SER A 295 -12.59 -20.23 -13.99
C SER A 295 -13.84 -20.88 -14.58
N SER A 296 -13.68 -21.70 -15.64
CA SER A 296 -14.77 -22.51 -16.22
C SER A 296 -15.36 -23.49 -15.20
N LYS A 297 -14.54 -24.00 -14.26
CA LYS A 297 -15.02 -24.89 -13.19
C LYS A 297 -15.81 -24.12 -12.13
N ILE A 298 -15.41 -22.88 -11.83
CA ILE A 298 -16.09 -22.01 -10.86
C ILE A 298 -17.46 -21.58 -11.38
N PHE A 299 -17.61 -21.40 -12.70
CA PHE A 299 -18.89 -21.04 -13.33
C PHE A 299 -20.04 -21.99 -12.95
N ASN A 300 -19.73 -23.25 -12.63
CA ASN A 300 -20.74 -24.23 -12.23
C ASN A 300 -21.10 -24.18 -10.73
N ASN A 301 -20.35 -23.45 -9.90
CA ASN A 301 -20.52 -23.36 -8.44
C ASN A 301 -20.62 -21.90 -7.98
N TYR A 302 -21.64 -21.17 -8.46
CA TYR A 302 -21.93 -19.84 -7.95
C TYR A 302 -22.27 -19.89 -6.46
N SER A 303 -21.44 -19.22 -5.65
CA SER A 303 -21.85 -18.87 -4.29
C SER A 303 -22.92 -17.78 -4.39
N PRO A 304 -24.00 -17.87 -3.60
CA PRO A 304 -25.00 -16.81 -3.58
C PRO A 304 -24.36 -15.50 -3.12
N PHE A 305 -24.69 -14.39 -3.79
CA PHE A 305 -24.23 -13.05 -3.46
C PHE A 305 -25.42 -12.11 -3.27
N GLU A 306 -25.21 -11.03 -2.52
CA GLU A 306 -26.18 -9.93 -2.39
C GLU A 306 -25.79 -8.81 -3.35
N GLU A 307 -26.75 -8.19 -4.03
CA GLU A 307 -26.45 -6.93 -4.74
C GLU A 307 -26.13 -5.81 -3.73
N PRO A 308 -25.38 -4.77 -4.13
CA PRO A 308 -25.12 -3.62 -3.28
C PRO A 308 -26.43 -2.94 -2.88
N LEU A 309 -26.48 -2.36 -1.68
CA LEU A 309 -27.68 -1.69 -1.17
C LEU A 309 -27.99 -0.38 -1.89
N TYR A 310 -27.00 0.22 -2.56
CA TYR A 310 -27.12 1.53 -3.20
C TYR A 310 -26.92 1.41 -4.72
N PRO A 311 -27.66 2.20 -5.52
CA PRO A 311 -27.52 2.18 -6.98
C PRO A 311 -26.10 2.58 -7.43
N ILE A 312 -25.57 1.86 -8.42
CA ILE A 312 -24.21 2.09 -8.91
C ILE A 312 -24.09 3.40 -9.70
N GLU A 313 -25.19 3.89 -10.26
CA GLU A 313 -25.28 5.17 -10.98
C GLU A 313 -24.96 6.37 -10.08
N GLU A 314 -25.13 6.23 -8.76
CA GLU A 314 -24.82 7.30 -7.81
C GLU A 314 -23.33 7.63 -7.75
N LEU A 315 -22.45 6.74 -8.26
CA LEU A 315 -21.01 7.02 -8.39
C LEU A 315 -20.71 8.30 -9.17
N TYR A 316 -21.58 8.68 -10.12
CA TYR A 316 -21.45 9.93 -10.87
C TYR A 316 -21.53 11.16 -9.97
N GLY A 317 -22.49 11.19 -9.04
CA GLY A 317 -22.69 12.31 -8.13
C GLY A 317 -21.73 12.32 -6.94
N ILE A 318 -21.15 11.17 -6.58
CA ILE A 318 -20.20 11.03 -5.47
C ILE A 318 -18.82 11.55 -5.87
N VAL A 319 -18.26 11.03 -6.96
CA VAL A 319 -16.87 11.35 -7.35
C VAL A 319 -16.81 12.62 -8.20
N GLY A 320 -17.77 12.78 -9.13
CA GLY A 320 -17.82 13.94 -10.02
C GLY A 320 -16.57 14.12 -10.90
N ALA A 321 -16.48 15.27 -11.56
CA ALA A 321 -15.35 15.59 -12.45
C ALA A 321 -14.27 16.46 -11.79
N ASN A 322 -14.54 17.08 -10.64
CA ASN A 322 -13.63 18.03 -10.01
C ASN A 322 -12.66 17.34 -9.04
N LEU A 323 -11.44 17.08 -9.50
CA LEU A 323 -10.38 16.43 -8.72
C LEU A 323 -9.89 17.23 -7.49
N LYS A 324 -10.21 18.53 -7.37
CA LYS A 324 -9.86 19.33 -6.19
C LYS A 324 -10.83 19.09 -5.02
N LYS A 325 -12.01 18.50 -5.26
CA LYS A 325 -12.97 18.17 -4.21
C LYS A 325 -12.70 16.79 -3.63
N ALA A 326 -12.60 16.71 -2.31
CA ALA A 326 -12.54 15.44 -1.61
C ALA A 326 -13.91 14.76 -1.61
N PHE A 327 -13.91 13.43 -1.65
CA PHE A 327 -15.08 12.59 -1.44
C PHE A 327 -14.68 11.41 -0.56
N GLU A 328 -15.67 10.77 0.06
CA GLU A 328 -15.45 9.62 0.94
C GLU A 328 -15.35 8.32 0.13
N ILE A 329 -14.20 7.66 0.14
CA ILE A 329 -13.95 6.44 -0.65
C ILE A 329 -14.87 5.27 -0.26
N ARG A 330 -15.35 5.21 0.99
CA ARG A 330 -16.32 4.19 1.43
C ARG A 330 -17.65 4.31 0.67
N GLU A 331 -18.03 5.49 0.19
CA GLU A 331 -19.22 5.67 -0.65
C GLU A 331 -19.07 4.98 -2.02
N VAL A 332 -17.85 4.93 -2.57
CA VAL A 332 -17.54 4.17 -3.79
C VAL A 332 -17.58 2.67 -3.51
N ILE A 333 -16.94 2.22 -2.42
CA ILE A 333 -16.91 0.81 -2.00
C ILE A 333 -18.32 0.27 -1.81
N ALA A 334 -19.19 1.03 -1.12
CA ALA A 334 -20.56 0.64 -0.82
C ALA A 334 -21.42 0.32 -2.06
N ARG A 335 -21.08 0.86 -3.24
CA ARG A 335 -21.80 0.64 -4.51
C ARG A 335 -21.18 -0.45 -5.38
N ILE A 336 -20.01 -0.96 -4.99
CA ILE A 336 -19.27 -1.98 -5.74
C ILE A 336 -19.37 -3.34 -5.09
N VAL A 337 -19.47 -3.42 -3.76
CA VAL A 337 -19.38 -4.68 -3.02
C VAL A 337 -20.72 -5.29 -2.64
N ASP A 338 -20.74 -6.60 -2.45
CA ASP A 338 -21.94 -7.37 -2.17
C ASP A 338 -22.59 -6.94 -0.85
N GLY A 339 -23.91 -6.69 -0.88
CA GLY A 339 -24.68 -6.21 0.27
C GLY A 339 -24.15 -4.90 0.89
N SER A 340 -23.31 -4.16 0.16
CA SER A 340 -22.54 -3.01 0.66
C SER A 340 -21.73 -3.32 1.94
N ARG A 341 -21.37 -4.58 2.18
CA ARG A 341 -20.70 -5.03 3.41
C ARG A 341 -19.19 -4.81 3.32
N PHE A 342 -18.60 -4.22 4.35
CA PHE A 342 -17.16 -3.96 4.35
C PHE A 342 -16.58 -4.10 5.76
N ASP A 343 -15.65 -5.04 5.91
CA ASP A 343 -14.91 -5.25 7.16
C ASP A 343 -13.65 -4.40 7.16
N GLU A 344 -13.77 -3.21 7.76
CA GLU A 344 -12.72 -2.21 7.69
C GLU A 344 -11.55 -2.53 8.63
N PHE A 345 -10.40 -2.81 8.04
CA PHE A 345 -9.15 -3.07 8.75
C PHE A 345 -8.49 -1.77 9.21
N LYS A 346 -8.07 -1.72 10.48
CA LYS A 346 -7.42 -0.54 11.09
C LYS A 346 -8.19 0.76 10.82
N LYS A 347 -9.51 0.75 11.02
CA LYS A 347 -10.41 1.88 10.75
C LYS A 347 -9.97 3.22 11.34
N ARG A 348 -9.43 3.22 12.56
CA ARG A 348 -9.01 4.42 13.32
C ARG A 348 -7.50 4.71 13.26
N TYR A 349 -6.79 4.15 12.28
CA TYR A 349 -5.35 4.31 12.11
C TYR A 349 -5.03 4.54 10.63
N GLY A 350 -4.24 5.57 10.30
CA GLY A 350 -3.92 5.90 8.91
C GLY A 350 -5.17 6.12 8.04
N GLU A 351 -6.11 6.95 8.52
CA GLU A 351 -7.47 7.07 7.96
C GLU A 351 -7.53 7.57 6.51
N THR A 352 -6.44 8.18 6.01
CA THR A 352 -6.33 8.59 4.60
C THR A 352 -6.13 7.42 3.63
N LEU A 353 -5.91 6.20 4.14
CA LEU A 353 -5.94 4.96 3.37
C LEU A 353 -6.95 4.00 4.01
N VAL A 354 -8.06 3.77 3.31
CA VAL A 354 -9.09 2.83 3.72
C VAL A 354 -8.69 1.44 3.24
N THR A 355 -8.66 0.48 4.15
CA THR A 355 -8.35 -0.91 3.83
C THR A 355 -9.37 -1.83 4.48
N GLY A 356 -9.77 -2.92 3.83
CA GLY A 356 -10.73 -3.84 4.42
C GLY A 356 -11.12 -4.97 3.49
N PHE A 357 -11.80 -5.96 4.04
CA PHE A 357 -12.26 -7.14 3.31
C PHE A 357 -13.71 -6.96 2.87
N SER A 358 -14.03 -7.51 1.70
CA SER A 358 -15.39 -7.58 1.19
C SER A 358 -15.54 -8.71 0.18
N THR A 359 -16.72 -8.85 -0.43
CA THR A 359 -17.00 -9.76 -1.53
C THR A 359 -17.56 -9.00 -2.74
N VAL A 360 -17.21 -9.46 -3.94
CA VAL A 360 -17.78 -8.99 -5.21
C VAL A 360 -18.20 -10.20 -6.02
N TYR A 361 -19.50 -10.33 -6.29
CA TYR A 361 -20.10 -11.54 -6.88
C TYR A 361 -19.69 -12.83 -6.15
N GLY A 362 -19.70 -12.77 -4.81
CA GLY A 362 -19.38 -13.88 -3.90
C GLY A 362 -17.89 -14.17 -3.76
N ARG A 363 -17.00 -13.38 -4.40
CA ARG A 363 -15.55 -13.58 -4.34
C ARG A 363 -14.92 -12.61 -3.35
N THR A 364 -14.19 -13.15 -2.37
CA THR A 364 -13.48 -12.33 -1.37
C THR A 364 -12.39 -11.48 -2.01
N VAL A 365 -12.34 -10.21 -1.63
CA VAL A 365 -11.35 -9.22 -2.08
C VAL A 365 -10.84 -8.40 -0.90
N GLY A 366 -9.55 -8.06 -0.94
CA GLY A 366 -8.93 -7.06 -0.07
C GLY A 366 -8.89 -5.72 -0.79
N ILE A 367 -9.61 -4.72 -0.29
CA ILE A 367 -9.73 -3.42 -0.93
C ILE A 367 -8.79 -2.42 -0.25
N ILE A 368 -8.07 -1.63 -1.05
CA ILE A 368 -7.20 -0.54 -0.61
C ILE A 368 -7.61 0.72 -1.41
N GLY A 369 -8.16 1.73 -0.74
CA GLY A 369 -8.68 2.95 -1.37
C GLY A 369 -8.17 4.22 -0.71
N ASN A 370 -7.80 5.21 -1.53
CA ASN A 370 -7.32 6.50 -1.00
C ASN A 370 -8.48 7.41 -0.58
N ASN A 371 -8.31 8.05 0.57
CA ASN A 371 -9.22 9.04 1.13
C ASN A 371 -8.49 10.37 1.45
N GLY A 372 -7.31 10.57 0.86
CA GLY A 372 -6.43 11.71 1.12
C GLY A 372 -4.96 11.41 0.79
N VAL A 373 -4.07 12.30 1.23
CA VAL A 373 -2.60 12.12 1.13
C VAL A 373 -2.12 10.95 1.98
N LEU A 374 -1.05 10.26 1.58
CA LEU A 374 -0.48 9.16 2.37
C LEU A 374 0.47 9.68 3.46
N PHE A 375 0.21 9.28 4.70
CA PHE A 375 1.13 9.45 5.83
C PHE A 375 1.90 8.15 6.11
N SER A 376 2.88 8.20 7.01
CA SER A 376 3.63 7.02 7.47
C SER A 376 2.72 5.91 7.98
N GLU A 377 1.70 6.27 8.75
CA GLU A 377 0.68 5.37 9.31
C GLU A 377 -0.13 4.71 8.19
N SER A 378 -0.52 5.48 7.16
CA SER A 378 -1.24 4.98 5.99
C SER A 378 -0.40 3.95 5.25
N ALA A 379 0.89 4.21 5.05
CA ALA A 379 1.80 3.28 4.37
C ALA A 379 2.05 2.00 5.18
N LEU A 380 2.24 2.10 6.50
CA LEU A 380 2.36 0.95 7.40
C LEU A 380 1.09 0.11 7.43
N LYS A 381 -0.08 0.77 7.46
CA LYS A 381 -1.40 0.10 7.38
C LYS A 381 -1.54 -0.68 6.08
N GLY A 382 -1.26 -0.03 4.94
CA GLY A 382 -1.35 -0.66 3.63
C GLY A 382 -0.41 -1.86 3.48
N ALA A 383 0.85 -1.73 3.92
CA ALA A 383 1.82 -2.82 3.89
C ALA A 383 1.33 -4.04 4.71
N HIS A 384 0.92 -3.82 5.96
CA HIS A 384 0.37 -4.88 6.81
C HIS A 384 -0.87 -5.52 6.17
N PHE A 385 -1.78 -4.73 5.61
CA PHE A 385 -2.99 -5.26 4.98
C PHE A 385 -2.70 -6.14 3.76
N ILE A 386 -1.71 -5.75 2.95
CA ILE A 386 -1.22 -6.57 1.83
C ILE A 386 -0.61 -7.87 2.34
N GLU A 387 0.21 -7.84 3.39
CA GLU A 387 0.75 -9.05 4.02
C GLU A 387 -0.36 -10.02 4.45
N LEU A 388 -1.44 -9.52 5.06
CA LEU A 388 -2.61 -10.33 5.43
C LEU A 388 -3.33 -10.91 4.21
N CYS A 389 -3.52 -10.14 3.15
CA CYS A 389 -4.16 -10.63 1.92
C CYS A 389 -3.31 -11.70 1.25
N CYS A 390 -1.98 -11.50 1.19
CA CYS A 390 -1.03 -12.49 0.67
C CYS A 390 -1.06 -13.79 1.47
N GLN A 391 -1.01 -13.71 2.81
CA GLN A 391 -1.08 -14.88 3.69
C GLN A 391 -2.37 -15.68 3.49
N ARG A 392 -3.48 -15.00 3.19
CA ARG A 392 -4.80 -15.60 2.98
C ARG A 392 -5.12 -15.89 1.52
N GLN A 393 -4.19 -15.61 0.61
CA GLN A 393 -4.36 -15.72 -0.85
C GLN A 393 -5.58 -14.94 -1.39
N ILE A 394 -5.89 -13.78 -0.81
CA ILE A 394 -7.01 -12.93 -1.20
C ILE A 394 -6.56 -11.93 -2.29
N PRO A 395 -7.27 -11.84 -3.43
CA PRO A 395 -7.04 -10.81 -4.45
C PRO A 395 -7.14 -9.39 -3.89
N LEU A 396 -6.27 -8.50 -4.36
CA LEU A 396 -6.23 -7.09 -3.99
C LEU A 396 -6.90 -6.20 -5.04
N LEU A 397 -7.74 -5.27 -4.59
CA LEU A 397 -8.35 -4.20 -5.38
C LEU A 397 -7.83 -2.85 -4.91
N PHE A 398 -7.13 -2.12 -5.77
CA PHE A 398 -6.63 -0.77 -5.52
C PHE A 398 -7.55 0.27 -6.16
N LEU A 399 -8.11 1.19 -5.37
CA LEU A 399 -8.90 2.32 -5.82
C LEU A 399 -8.09 3.61 -5.68
N GLN A 400 -7.48 4.05 -6.78
CA GLN A 400 -6.54 5.18 -6.73
C GLN A 400 -7.28 6.53 -6.79
N ASN A 401 -7.09 7.32 -5.75
CA ASN A 401 -7.38 8.75 -5.69
C ASN A 401 -6.31 9.45 -4.84
N ILE A 402 -5.08 9.45 -5.36
CA ILE A 402 -3.88 9.82 -4.61
C ILE A 402 -3.16 11.02 -5.22
N THR A 403 -2.93 12.03 -4.39
CA THR A 403 -2.15 13.23 -4.71
C THR A 403 -0.67 13.13 -4.35
N GLY A 404 -0.31 12.16 -3.49
CA GLY A 404 1.07 11.88 -3.09
C GLY A 404 1.20 11.54 -1.60
N PHE A 405 2.43 11.52 -1.12
CA PHE A 405 2.75 11.40 0.30
C PHE A 405 2.78 12.79 0.96
N MET A 406 2.55 12.85 2.27
CA MET A 406 2.78 14.08 3.04
C MET A 406 4.24 14.52 2.91
N VAL A 407 4.48 15.83 2.86
CA VAL A 407 5.82 16.41 2.75
C VAL A 407 6.09 17.35 3.92
N GLY A 408 7.37 17.50 4.29
CA GLY A 408 7.79 18.38 5.36
C GLY A 408 8.83 17.72 6.28
N ARG A 409 9.56 18.54 7.04
CA ARG A 409 10.64 18.07 7.94
C ARG A 409 10.16 16.98 8.90
N ASP A 410 8.97 17.15 9.47
CA ASP A 410 8.43 16.21 10.45
C ASP A 410 8.05 14.86 9.82
N ALA A 411 7.50 14.88 8.60
CA ALA A 411 7.21 13.67 7.84
C ALA A 411 8.49 12.90 7.48
N GLU A 412 9.52 13.62 7.02
CA GLU A 412 10.83 13.04 6.69
C GLU A 412 11.54 12.47 7.92
N ALA A 413 11.60 13.24 9.01
CA ALA A 413 12.18 12.79 10.27
C ALA A 413 11.41 11.62 10.89
N GLY A 414 10.08 11.60 10.73
CA GLY A 414 9.20 10.49 11.08
C GLY A 414 9.40 9.24 10.22
N GLY A 415 10.18 9.33 9.13
CA GLY A 415 10.54 8.20 8.28
C GLY A 415 9.53 7.89 7.18
N ILE A 416 8.82 8.89 6.66
CA ILE A 416 7.82 8.69 5.60
C ILE A 416 8.40 7.93 4.39
N ALA A 417 9.67 8.17 4.03
CA ALA A 417 10.35 7.43 2.97
C ALA A 417 10.46 5.92 3.26
N LYS A 418 10.91 5.53 4.47
CA LYS A 418 11.02 4.10 4.83
C LYS A 418 9.66 3.44 5.06
N HIS A 419 8.64 4.21 5.43
CA HIS A 419 7.28 3.70 5.60
C HIS A 419 6.58 3.52 4.24
N GLY A 420 6.73 4.48 3.33
CA GLY A 420 6.33 4.36 1.93
C GLY A 420 7.03 3.20 1.21
N ALA A 421 8.33 3.01 1.46
CA ALA A 421 9.08 1.86 0.93
C ALA A 421 8.52 0.51 1.38
N LYS A 422 8.01 0.39 2.61
CA LYS A 422 7.35 -0.84 3.09
C LYS A 422 6.07 -1.14 2.30
N LEU A 423 5.25 -0.12 2.03
CA LEU A 423 4.06 -0.26 1.19
C LEU A 423 4.44 -0.72 -0.22
N VAL A 424 5.39 -0.03 -0.84
CA VAL A 424 5.85 -0.34 -2.20
C VAL A 424 6.46 -1.75 -2.28
N ASN A 425 7.25 -2.16 -1.28
CA ASN A 425 7.79 -3.52 -1.18
C ASN A 425 6.67 -4.56 -1.10
N ALA A 426 5.66 -4.32 -0.26
CA ALA A 426 4.51 -5.21 -0.15
C ALA A 426 3.76 -5.33 -1.48
N VAL A 427 3.48 -4.22 -2.17
CA VAL A 427 2.82 -4.19 -3.49
C VAL A 427 3.63 -4.94 -4.55
N ALA A 428 4.96 -4.76 -4.57
CA ALA A 428 5.84 -5.38 -5.55
C ALA A 428 5.96 -6.89 -5.35
N CYS A 429 6.10 -7.35 -4.11
CA CYS A 429 6.27 -8.77 -3.77
C CYS A 429 4.96 -9.57 -3.82
N ALA A 430 3.80 -8.93 -3.61
CA ALA A 430 2.52 -9.61 -3.57
C ALA A 430 2.22 -10.41 -4.86
N ASP A 431 2.09 -11.74 -4.71
CA ASP A 431 1.78 -12.65 -5.82
C ASP A 431 0.27 -12.93 -5.97
N VAL A 432 -0.57 -12.54 -5.01
CA VAL A 432 -2.03 -12.57 -5.20
C VAL A 432 -2.45 -11.71 -6.40
N PRO A 433 -3.61 -11.97 -7.04
CA PRO A 433 -4.10 -11.09 -8.09
C PRO A 433 -4.29 -9.65 -7.59
N LYS A 434 -3.88 -8.68 -8.39
CA LYS A 434 -3.95 -7.23 -8.14
C LYS A 434 -4.71 -6.59 -9.30
N ILE A 435 -5.80 -5.90 -8.97
CA ILE A 435 -6.61 -5.11 -9.90
C ILE A 435 -6.57 -3.66 -9.45
N THR A 436 -6.31 -2.75 -10.36
CA THR A 436 -6.25 -1.31 -10.07
C THR A 436 -7.31 -0.56 -10.86
N ILE A 437 -8.04 0.34 -10.20
CA ILE A 437 -8.95 1.29 -10.85
C ILE A 437 -8.59 2.70 -10.41
N ILE A 438 -8.22 3.55 -11.38
CA ILE A 438 -7.95 4.96 -11.13
C ILE A 438 -9.28 5.73 -11.21
N ILE A 439 -9.80 6.13 -10.05
CA ILE A 439 -11.09 6.80 -9.91
C ILE A 439 -10.96 8.33 -9.74
N GLY A 440 -9.74 8.81 -9.53
CA GLY A 440 -9.43 10.24 -9.35
C GLY A 440 -7.99 10.56 -9.72
N GLY A 441 -7.24 11.16 -8.79
CA GLY A 441 -5.82 11.45 -8.99
C GLY A 441 -4.93 10.20 -8.92
N SER A 442 -3.87 10.16 -9.73
CA SER A 442 -2.79 9.19 -9.63
C SER A 442 -1.45 9.91 -9.83
N TYR A 443 -0.95 10.51 -8.76
CA TYR A 443 0.22 11.38 -8.83
C TYR A 443 1.45 10.83 -8.11
N GLY A 444 2.62 10.98 -8.75
CA GLY A 444 3.94 10.75 -8.15
C GLY A 444 4.12 9.39 -7.48
N ALA A 445 4.79 9.37 -6.33
CA ALA A 445 5.03 8.15 -5.55
C ALA A 445 3.75 7.47 -5.05
N GLY A 446 2.61 8.19 -5.02
CA GLY A 446 1.31 7.62 -4.71
C GLY A 446 0.87 6.56 -5.72
N ASN A 447 1.14 6.79 -7.01
CA ASN A 447 0.92 5.80 -8.07
C ASN A 447 1.67 4.48 -7.77
N TYR A 448 2.87 4.58 -7.23
CA TYR A 448 3.70 3.42 -6.93
C TYR A 448 3.17 2.62 -5.75
N GLY A 449 2.84 3.31 -4.65
CA GLY A 449 2.29 2.67 -3.45
C GLY A 449 0.89 2.08 -3.65
N MET A 450 0.17 2.49 -4.69
CA MET A 450 -1.20 2.04 -4.99
C MET A 450 -1.29 1.09 -6.19
N CYS A 451 -0.19 0.41 -6.53
CA CYS A 451 -0.13 -0.59 -7.60
C CYS A 451 -0.44 -0.03 -9.00
N GLY A 452 0.20 1.08 -9.36
CA GLY A 452 0.23 1.61 -10.72
C GLY A 452 0.89 0.67 -11.74
N ARG A 453 0.95 1.09 -13.01
CA ARG A 453 1.31 0.23 -14.15
C ARG A 453 2.63 -0.54 -13.99
N ALA A 454 3.64 0.05 -13.35
CA ALA A 454 4.95 -0.55 -13.15
C ALA A 454 4.99 -1.70 -12.11
N TYR A 455 3.92 -1.89 -11.33
CA TYR A 455 3.80 -2.93 -10.30
C TYR A 455 3.05 -4.18 -10.80
N ASN A 456 2.85 -4.25 -12.12
CA ASN A 456 2.22 -5.35 -12.85
C ASN A 456 0.89 -5.81 -12.23
N PRO A 457 -0.11 -4.90 -12.05
CA PRO A 457 -1.46 -5.35 -11.82
C PRO A 457 -1.92 -6.18 -13.03
N GLN A 458 -2.66 -7.26 -12.77
CA GLN A 458 -3.24 -8.08 -13.84
C GLN A 458 -4.12 -7.23 -14.74
N PHE A 459 -4.81 -6.25 -14.15
CA PHE A 459 -5.63 -5.28 -14.86
C PHE A 459 -5.53 -3.90 -14.21
N LEU A 460 -5.39 -2.86 -15.04
CA LEU A 460 -5.46 -1.47 -14.60
C LEU A 460 -6.45 -0.71 -15.49
N PHE A 461 -7.53 -0.17 -14.93
CA PHE A 461 -8.51 0.65 -15.65
C PHE A 461 -8.59 2.07 -15.09
N MET A 462 -9.11 3.00 -15.89
CA MET A 462 -9.28 4.40 -15.51
C MET A 462 -10.74 4.85 -15.64
N TRP A 463 -11.18 5.76 -14.78
CA TRP A 463 -12.42 6.51 -14.98
C TRP A 463 -12.20 7.76 -15.82
N PRO A 464 -13.24 8.33 -16.47
CA PRO A 464 -13.09 9.43 -17.42
C PRO A 464 -12.66 10.76 -16.77
N ASN A 465 -12.92 10.93 -15.48
CA ASN A 465 -12.51 12.11 -14.69
C ASN A 465 -11.05 12.04 -14.20
N SER A 466 -10.44 10.85 -14.22
CA SER A 466 -9.15 10.63 -13.58
C SER A 466 -8.01 11.45 -14.23
N ARG A 467 -6.88 11.58 -13.52
CA ARG A 467 -5.65 12.18 -14.06
C ARG A 467 -4.44 11.41 -13.56
N ILE A 468 -3.45 11.24 -14.41
CA ILE A 468 -2.20 10.55 -14.07
C ILE A 468 -0.99 11.39 -14.49
N SER A 469 -0.07 11.67 -13.57
CA SER A 469 1.16 12.40 -13.89
C SER A 469 2.20 12.23 -12.78
N VAL A 470 3.43 12.67 -13.02
CA VAL A 470 4.51 12.68 -12.02
C VAL A 470 4.19 13.60 -10.83
N MET A 471 3.43 14.68 -11.06
CA MET A 471 2.89 15.59 -10.04
C MET A 471 1.74 16.42 -10.65
N GLY A 472 1.03 17.22 -9.86
CA GLY A 472 0.01 18.13 -10.38
C GLY A 472 0.62 19.22 -11.27
N GLY A 473 -0.07 19.64 -12.34
CA GLY A 473 0.42 20.67 -13.27
C GLY A 473 0.76 22.00 -12.59
N GLU A 474 -0.11 22.46 -11.70
CA GLU A 474 0.11 23.67 -10.88
C GLU A 474 1.38 23.55 -10.00
N GLN A 475 1.65 22.36 -9.45
CA GLN A 475 2.85 22.09 -8.65
C GLN A 475 4.10 22.13 -9.53
N ALA A 476 4.08 21.46 -10.69
CA ALA A 476 5.19 21.45 -11.64
C ALA A 476 5.52 22.87 -12.14
N ALA A 477 4.49 23.64 -12.49
CA ALA A 477 4.61 25.02 -12.94
C ALA A 477 5.26 25.92 -11.89
N ASN A 478 4.84 25.81 -10.62
CA ASN A 478 5.43 26.55 -9.51
C ASN A 478 6.90 26.17 -9.27
N VAL A 479 7.24 24.88 -9.29
CA VAL A 479 8.63 24.43 -9.10
C VAL A 479 9.53 24.91 -10.24
N LEU A 480 9.12 24.75 -11.50
CA LEU A 480 9.91 25.20 -12.66
C LEU A 480 10.08 26.72 -12.68
N ALA A 481 9.04 27.48 -12.34
CA ALA A 481 9.12 28.93 -12.18
C ALA A 481 10.13 29.34 -11.11
N GLN A 482 10.12 28.68 -9.95
CA GLN A 482 11.06 28.96 -8.86
C GLN A 482 12.50 28.66 -9.27
N VAL A 483 12.77 27.49 -9.86
CA VAL A 483 14.11 27.11 -10.34
C VAL A 483 14.62 28.12 -11.38
N GLN A 484 13.76 28.56 -12.28
CA GLN A 484 14.12 29.53 -13.31
C GLN A 484 14.40 30.92 -12.71
N ARG A 485 13.60 31.36 -11.72
CA ARG A 485 13.85 32.60 -10.95
C ARG A 485 15.23 32.53 -10.26
N ASP A 486 15.53 31.45 -9.55
CA ASP A 486 16.79 31.28 -8.83
C ASP A 486 18.01 31.24 -9.77
N ARG A 487 17.86 30.63 -10.94
CA ARG A 487 18.89 30.66 -11.99
C ARG A 487 19.09 32.08 -12.54
N ARG A 488 18.02 32.83 -12.83
CA ARG A 488 18.11 34.20 -13.35
C ARG A 488 18.74 35.16 -12.35
N ILE A 489 18.41 35.03 -11.07
CA ILE A 489 19.05 35.78 -9.97
C ILE A 489 20.56 35.51 -9.94
N ARG A 490 20.96 34.24 -10.02
CA ARG A 490 22.38 33.82 -10.06
C ARG A 490 23.12 34.36 -11.28
N ASP A 491 22.47 34.34 -12.43
CA ASP A 491 23.01 34.85 -13.70
C ASP A 491 22.92 36.39 -13.81
N LYS A 492 22.43 37.08 -12.77
CA LYS A 492 22.18 38.54 -12.73
C LYS A 492 21.30 39.05 -13.88
N LYS A 493 20.36 38.24 -14.33
CA LYS A 493 19.38 38.58 -15.38
C LYS A 493 18.03 38.92 -14.74
N SER A 494 17.27 39.80 -15.40
CA SER A 494 15.88 40.04 -15.00
C SER A 494 15.01 38.80 -15.23
N TRP A 495 14.00 38.68 -14.39
CA TRP A 495 12.90 37.73 -14.50
C TRP A 495 11.62 38.46 -14.16
N THR A 496 10.78 38.67 -15.17
CA THR A 496 9.54 39.44 -15.04
C THR A 496 8.37 38.54 -14.67
N ASP A 497 7.35 39.12 -14.03
CA ASP A 497 6.12 38.39 -13.69
C ASP A 497 5.39 37.87 -14.94
N ASP A 498 5.56 38.54 -16.09
CA ASP A 498 5.00 38.08 -17.37
C ASP A 498 5.71 36.84 -17.92
N GLU A 499 7.05 36.79 -17.83
CA GLU A 499 7.82 35.58 -18.16
C GLU A 499 7.42 34.41 -17.25
N GLU A 500 7.22 34.66 -15.95
CA GLU A 500 6.75 33.65 -15.01
C GLU A 500 5.35 33.13 -15.38
N ARG A 501 4.40 34.03 -15.65
CA ARG A 501 3.03 33.67 -16.02
C ARG A 501 2.98 32.82 -17.29
N LYS A 502 3.75 33.21 -18.32
CA LYS A 502 3.83 32.47 -19.60
C LYS A 502 4.41 31.06 -19.41
N LEU A 503 5.48 30.94 -18.62
CA LEU A 503 6.07 29.64 -18.30
C LEU A 503 5.07 28.75 -17.56
N LYS A 504 4.44 29.28 -16.50
CA LYS A 504 3.47 28.53 -15.69
C LYS A 504 2.28 28.04 -16.54
N ALA A 505 1.67 28.92 -17.32
CA ALA A 505 0.55 28.57 -18.18
C ALA A 505 0.89 27.45 -19.19
N SER A 506 2.07 27.54 -19.83
CA SER A 506 2.53 26.52 -20.78
C SER A 506 2.77 25.16 -20.12
N VAL A 507 3.33 25.14 -18.91
CA VAL A 507 3.55 23.91 -18.15
C VAL A 507 2.22 23.31 -17.68
N GLU A 508 1.31 24.13 -17.14
CA GLU A 508 -0.01 23.68 -16.68
C GLU A 508 -0.82 23.05 -17.83
N GLU A 509 -0.86 23.69 -18.99
CA GLU A 509 -1.54 23.17 -20.18
C GLU A 509 -0.95 21.83 -20.62
N ARG A 510 0.38 21.74 -20.69
CA ARG A 510 1.07 20.50 -21.07
C ARG A 510 0.75 19.35 -20.11
N PHE A 511 0.80 19.61 -18.80
CA PHE A 511 0.51 18.59 -17.79
C PHE A 511 -0.95 18.16 -17.78
N GLU A 512 -1.89 19.07 -18.07
CA GLU A 512 -3.30 18.73 -18.22
C GLU A 512 -3.54 17.84 -19.45
N GLN A 513 -2.89 18.14 -20.58
CA GLN A 513 -2.96 17.32 -21.80
C GLN A 513 -2.35 15.93 -21.60
N GLU A 514 -1.10 15.86 -21.12
CA GLU A 514 -0.37 14.60 -20.91
C GLU A 514 -0.96 13.79 -19.75
N GLY A 515 -1.66 14.44 -18.81
CA GLY A 515 -2.31 13.79 -17.67
C GLY A 515 -3.74 13.31 -17.93
N HIS A 516 -4.33 13.67 -19.08
CA HIS A 516 -5.70 13.31 -19.44
C HIS A 516 -5.84 11.78 -19.67
N PRO A 517 -6.96 11.14 -19.28
CA PRO A 517 -7.15 9.69 -19.47
C PRO A 517 -6.98 9.24 -20.92
N TYR A 518 -7.39 10.07 -21.89
CA TYR A 518 -7.23 9.76 -23.32
C TYR A 518 -5.76 9.70 -23.76
N PHE A 519 -4.89 10.54 -23.18
CA PHE A 519 -3.46 10.47 -23.44
C PHE A 519 -2.86 9.22 -22.80
N ALA A 520 -3.21 8.93 -21.54
CA ALA A 520 -2.74 7.74 -20.84
C ALA A 520 -3.15 6.44 -21.56
N SER A 521 -4.42 6.34 -21.95
CA SER A 521 -4.98 5.15 -22.60
C SER A 521 -4.49 5.00 -24.05
N SER A 522 -4.20 6.11 -24.75
CA SER A 522 -3.57 6.03 -26.07
C SER A 522 -2.14 5.49 -26.03
N HIS A 523 -1.45 5.65 -24.89
CA HIS A 523 -0.11 5.13 -24.63
C HIS A 523 -0.09 3.80 -23.86
N LEU A 524 -1.25 3.16 -23.60
CA LEU A 524 -1.37 1.91 -22.86
C LEU A 524 -0.80 1.96 -21.43
N TRP A 525 -0.97 3.10 -20.75
CA TRP A 525 -0.68 3.20 -19.30
C TRP A 525 -1.75 2.49 -18.48
N ASP A 526 -2.93 2.33 -19.06
CA ASP A 526 -4.06 1.52 -18.61
C ASP A 526 -4.49 0.50 -19.68
N ASP A 527 -5.38 -0.39 -19.27
CA ASP A 527 -6.04 -1.40 -20.09
C ASP A 527 -7.41 -0.93 -20.59
N GLY A 528 -7.80 0.33 -20.36
CA GLY A 528 -9.02 0.94 -20.84
C GLY A 528 -9.60 2.00 -19.91
N ILE A 529 -10.44 2.86 -20.49
CA ILE A 529 -11.26 3.82 -19.76
C ILE A 529 -12.67 3.27 -19.69
N ILE A 530 -13.23 3.21 -18.48
CA ILE A 530 -14.54 2.61 -18.23
C ILE A 530 -15.52 3.65 -17.72
N ASP A 531 -16.80 3.45 -18.03
CA ASP A 531 -17.86 4.18 -17.37
C ASP A 531 -17.87 3.80 -15.87
N PRO A 532 -17.86 4.76 -14.93
CA PRO A 532 -17.88 4.46 -13.49
C PRO A 532 -18.95 3.46 -13.08
N LYS A 533 -20.12 3.46 -13.74
CA LYS A 533 -21.21 2.54 -13.42
C LYS A 533 -20.93 1.08 -13.82
N ASP A 534 -19.99 0.84 -14.73
CA ASP A 534 -19.62 -0.50 -15.19
C ASP A 534 -18.59 -1.17 -14.28
N THR A 535 -18.05 -0.44 -13.29
CA THR A 535 -16.98 -0.89 -12.39
C THR A 535 -17.28 -2.23 -11.73
N ARG A 536 -18.45 -2.40 -11.10
CA ARG A 536 -18.80 -3.66 -10.40
C ARG A 536 -18.84 -4.83 -11.36
N ARG A 537 -19.56 -4.69 -12.49
CA ARG A 537 -19.69 -5.74 -13.50
C ARG A 537 -18.33 -6.14 -14.07
N LEU A 538 -17.49 -5.16 -14.40
CA LEU A 538 -16.12 -5.40 -14.84
C LEU A 538 -15.33 -6.17 -13.79
N LEU A 539 -15.34 -5.73 -12.53
CA LEU A 539 -14.64 -6.41 -11.44
C LEU A 539 -15.07 -7.88 -11.31
N GLY A 540 -16.36 -8.18 -11.48
CA GLY A 540 -16.85 -9.58 -11.51
C GLY A 540 -16.16 -10.42 -12.59
N LEU A 541 -16.08 -9.90 -13.81
CA LEU A 541 -15.41 -10.56 -14.94
C LEU A 541 -13.89 -10.70 -14.70
N LEU A 542 -13.23 -9.66 -14.18
CA LEU A 542 -11.79 -9.69 -13.91
C LEU A 542 -11.43 -10.65 -12.76
N LEU A 543 -12.23 -10.67 -11.70
CA LEU A 543 -12.06 -11.62 -10.59
C LEU A 543 -12.31 -13.06 -11.05
N GLN A 544 -13.19 -13.26 -12.05
CA GLN A 544 -13.36 -14.54 -12.73
C GLN A 544 -12.08 -14.96 -13.45
N VAL A 545 -11.57 -14.12 -14.33
CA VAL A 545 -10.34 -14.39 -15.09
C VAL A 545 -9.14 -14.66 -14.18
N THR A 546 -8.94 -13.83 -13.15
CA THR A 546 -7.77 -13.94 -12.24
C THR A 546 -7.77 -15.21 -11.39
N SER A 547 -8.91 -15.90 -11.24
CA SER A 547 -8.97 -17.20 -10.56
C SER A 547 -8.25 -18.34 -11.30
N ASN A 548 -7.87 -18.12 -12.56
CA ASN A 548 -6.97 -19.01 -13.30
C ASN A 548 -5.49 -18.87 -12.92
N LYS A 549 -5.09 -17.79 -12.24
CA LYS A 549 -3.70 -17.60 -11.81
C LYS A 549 -3.31 -18.69 -10.80
N ILE A 550 -2.12 -19.26 -10.99
CA ILE A 550 -1.47 -20.09 -9.96
C ILE A 550 -0.84 -19.13 -8.95
N VAL A 551 -1.45 -19.00 -7.76
CA VAL A 551 -0.95 -18.16 -6.67
C VAL A 551 0.13 -18.93 -5.91
N ARG A 552 1.33 -18.37 -5.83
CA ARG A 552 2.47 -18.89 -5.08
C ARG A 552 2.54 -18.21 -3.72
N ASP A 553 3.25 -18.84 -2.79
CA ASP A 553 3.55 -18.19 -1.50
C ASP A 553 4.36 -16.92 -1.73
N THR A 554 3.86 -15.81 -1.18
CA THR A 554 4.50 -14.51 -1.32
C THR A 554 5.73 -14.44 -0.40
N LYS A 555 6.90 -14.21 -0.99
CA LYS A 555 8.13 -13.91 -0.24
C LYS A 555 8.39 -12.41 -0.28
N PHE A 556 8.27 -11.75 0.87
CA PHE A 556 8.60 -10.33 1.01
C PHE A 556 10.11 -10.15 1.17
N ALA A 557 10.69 -9.13 0.54
CA ALA A 557 12.12 -8.85 0.69
C ALA A 557 12.45 -8.46 2.13
N PHE A 558 13.55 -9.01 2.67
CA PHE A 558 14.00 -8.77 4.04
C PHE A 558 14.34 -7.28 4.26
N ARG A 559 13.96 -6.75 5.43
CA ARG A 559 14.31 -5.38 5.84
C ARG A 559 15.84 -5.28 5.95
N ASN A 560 16.42 -4.20 5.44
CA ASN A 560 17.82 -3.86 5.69
C ASN A 560 17.98 -3.43 7.16
N TYR A 561 17.99 -4.41 8.06
CA TYR A 561 18.03 -4.24 9.51
C TYR A 561 19.30 -3.51 9.95
N ASP A 562 20.42 -3.74 9.27
CA ASP A 562 21.69 -3.04 9.50
C ASP A 562 21.55 -1.53 9.33
N SER A 563 20.78 -1.07 8.33
CA SER A 563 20.49 0.35 8.14
C SER A 563 19.60 0.92 9.24
N GLU A 564 18.66 0.13 9.78
CA GLU A 564 17.83 0.55 10.91
C GLU A 564 18.67 0.69 12.20
N ILE A 565 19.60 -0.23 12.43
CA ILE A 565 20.56 -0.17 13.55
C ILE A 565 21.50 1.01 13.39
N TYR A 566 22.02 1.26 12.18
CA TYR A 566 22.86 2.42 11.90
C TYR A 566 22.12 3.73 12.20
N ALA A 567 20.90 3.90 11.70
CA ALA A 567 20.08 5.08 11.97
C ALA A 567 19.74 5.23 13.47
N PHE A 568 19.49 4.11 14.15
CA PHE A 568 19.25 4.09 15.58
C PHE A 568 20.47 4.56 16.39
N LEU A 569 21.66 4.05 16.08
CA LEU A 569 22.92 4.46 16.71
C LEU A 569 23.16 5.97 16.60
N HIS A 570 22.87 6.56 15.43
CA HIS A 570 22.95 8.02 15.26
C HIS A 570 21.90 8.76 16.08
N ARG A 571 20.65 8.26 16.16
CA ARG A 571 19.58 8.86 16.96
C ARG A 571 19.94 8.92 18.45
N ILE A 572 20.53 7.86 18.98
CA ILE A 572 20.97 7.79 20.38
C ILE A 572 22.36 8.42 20.60
N LYS A 573 22.92 9.13 19.61
CA LYS A 573 24.25 9.77 19.62
C LYS A 573 25.40 8.79 19.97
N ALA A 574 25.30 7.54 19.53
CA ALA A 574 26.30 6.50 19.73
C ALA A 574 26.85 5.91 18.41
N PRO A 575 27.20 6.70 17.38
CA PRO A 575 27.59 6.18 16.06
C PRO A 575 28.88 5.36 16.04
N LYS A 576 29.68 5.42 17.13
CA LYS A 576 30.92 4.66 17.28
C LYS A 576 30.71 3.27 17.91
N THR A 577 29.51 2.98 18.44
CA THR A 577 29.21 1.67 19.02
C THR A 577 29.10 0.64 17.88
N PRO A 578 29.79 -0.51 17.95
CA PRO A 578 29.67 -1.54 16.93
C PRO A 578 28.20 -2.01 16.78
N PRO A 579 27.64 -2.05 15.55
CA PRO A 579 26.25 -2.47 15.33
C PRO A 579 25.91 -3.83 15.93
N GLU A 580 26.81 -4.80 15.83
CA GLU A 580 26.64 -6.17 16.33
C GLU A 580 26.30 -6.22 17.83
N VAL A 581 26.94 -5.36 18.62
CA VAL A 581 26.71 -5.29 20.08
C VAL A 581 25.31 -4.76 20.37
N VAL A 582 24.85 -3.77 19.61
CA VAL A 582 23.49 -3.23 19.74
C VAL A 582 22.45 -4.21 19.23
N VAL A 583 22.74 -4.92 18.14
CA VAL A 583 21.90 -6.00 17.65
C VAL A 583 21.71 -7.07 18.71
N ARG A 584 22.79 -7.53 19.35
CA ARG A 584 22.72 -8.46 20.49
C ARG A 584 21.87 -7.90 21.63
N ALA A 585 22.06 -6.64 22.03
CA ALA A 585 21.30 -6.01 23.09
C ALA A 585 19.78 -5.95 22.81
N LEU A 586 19.42 -5.78 21.54
CA LEU A 586 18.05 -5.72 21.05
C LEU A 586 17.46 -7.08 20.70
N THR A 587 18.18 -8.18 20.93
CA THR A 587 17.71 -9.53 20.61
C THR A 587 17.29 -10.26 21.85
N ASP A 588 15.99 -10.50 21.97
CA ASP A 588 15.42 -11.30 23.02
C ASP A 588 15.72 -12.79 22.80
N GLU A 589 15.82 -13.56 23.88
CA GLU A 589 16.07 -15.01 23.82
C GLU A 589 14.99 -15.75 23.01
N SER A 590 13.74 -15.27 23.00
CA SER A 590 12.67 -15.89 22.22
C SER A 590 12.89 -15.82 20.71
N PHE A 591 13.69 -14.87 20.20
CA PHE A 591 13.91 -14.70 18.77
C PHE A 591 14.60 -15.90 18.12
N SER A 592 15.56 -16.52 18.80
CA SER A 592 16.27 -17.71 18.30
C SER A 592 15.38 -18.96 18.24
N LYS A 593 14.20 -18.92 18.88
CA LYS A 593 13.23 -20.03 18.91
C LYS A 593 12.18 -19.94 17.80
N ARG A 594 12.23 -18.91 16.93
CA ARG A 594 11.30 -18.75 15.81
C ARG A 594 11.59 -19.73 14.66
N ALA A 595 10.54 -20.36 14.13
CA ALA A 595 10.65 -21.36 13.06
C ALA A 595 11.24 -20.79 11.75
N ASP A 596 10.90 -19.55 11.37
CA ASP A 596 11.41 -18.92 10.16
C ASP A 596 12.89 -18.55 10.25
N VAL A 597 13.39 -18.25 11.46
CA VAL A 597 14.82 -18.03 11.71
C VAL A 597 15.59 -19.36 11.62
N GLN A 598 14.97 -20.47 11.99
CA GLN A 598 15.53 -21.81 11.80
C GLN A 598 15.53 -22.21 10.31
N ASP A 599 14.46 -21.91 9.56
CA ASP A 599 14.35 -22.26 8.14
C ASP A 599 15.21 -21.38 7.20
N ASP A 600 15.41 -20.09 7.50
CA ASP A 600 16.27 -19.17 6.71
C ASP A 600 17.76 -19.58 6.75
N SER A 601 18.18 -20.39 7.72
CA SER A 601 19.52 -20.99 7.73
C SER A 601 19.73 -22.04 6.63
N SER A 602 18.66 -22.47 5.96
CA SER A 602 18.66 -23.59 5.01
C SER A 602 18.26 -23.25 3.57
N GLY A 603 17.83 -22.02 3.24
CA GLY A 603 17.29 -21.74 1.90
C GLY A 603 17.31 -20.29 1.43
N ALA A 604 17.96 -20.07 0.28
CA ALA A 604 17.91 -18.88 -0.57
C ALA A 604 18.79 -17.67 -0.19
N VAL A 605 20.11 -17.89 -0.24
CA VAL A 605 21.27 -17.01 -0.55
C VAL A 605 22.41 -17.55 0.31
N PRO A 606 23.57 -17.96 -0.26
CA PRO A 606 24.62 -18.59 0.54
C PRO A 606 25.33 -17.54 1.40
N MET A 607 24.81 -17.28 2.60
CA MET A 607 25.71 -17.01 3.71
C MET A 607 26.35 -18.35 4.08
N LYS A 608 27.69 -18.37 4.13
CA LYS A 608 28.48 -19.56 4.47
C LYS A 608 27.93 -20.22 5.72
N ALA A 609 27.68 -21.52 5.66
CA ALA A 609 27.19 -22.39 6.73
C ALA A 609 28.13 -22.48 7.97
N GLU A 610 29.18 -21.67 8.04
CA GLU A 610 30.14 -21.63 9.16
C GLU A 610 29.77 -20.60 10.25
N ASN A 611 28.68 -19.83 10.08
CA ASN A 611 28.23 -18.79 11.03
C ASN A 611 26.86 -19.07 11.68
N VAL A 612 26.41 -20.34 11.77
CA VAL A 612 25.32 -20.73 12.69
C VAL A 612 25.90 -20.85 14.11
N GLY A 613 26.48 -19.76 14.60
CA GLY A 613 26.82 -19.62 16.01
C GLY A 613 25.58 -19.18 16.78
N ASP A 614 25.40 -19.65 18.01
CA ASP A 614 24.33 -19.25 18.93
C ASP A 614 23.99 -17.76 18.72
N ILE A 615 22.78 -17.47 18.22
CA ILE A 615 22.32 -16.08 18.03
C ILE A 615 22.46 -15.40 19.40
N GLU A 616 23.46 -14.54 19.53
CA GLU A 616 23.74 -13.91 20.81
C GLU A 616 22.55 -13.03 21.20
N HIS A 617 21.92 -13.39 22.32
CA HIS A 617 20.76 -12.70 22.88
C HIS A 617 21.18 -11.84 24.07
N ASN A 618 20.25 -11.00 24.51
CA ASN A 618 20.47 -9.95 25.48
C ASN A 618 20.46 -10.44 26.94
N GLY A 619 20.16 -11.72 27.20
CA GLY A 619 19.89 -12.24 28.55
C GLY A 619 20.98 -11.94 29.59
N LYS A 620 22.26 -11.99 29.18
CA LYS A 620 23.42 -11.68 30.05
C LYS A 620 23.58 -10.19 30.36
N LEU A 621 22.99 -9.31 29.53
CA LEU A 621 23.15 -7.86 29.61
C LEU A 621 22.03 -7.20 30.43
N ILE A 622 20.85 -7.82 30.53
CA ILE A 622 19.68 -7.25 31.20
C ILE A 622 20.00 -6.86 32.65
N ALA A 623 20.55 -7.79 33.43
CA ALA A 623 20.86 -7.56 34.85
C ALA A 623 21.93 -6.48 35.05
N GLN A 624 22.95 -6.45 34.18
CA GLN A 624 24.02 -5.45 34.21
C GLN A 624 23.46 -4.05 33.92
N GLY A 625 22.59 -3.95 32.91
CA GLY A 625 21.94 -2.71 32.52
C GLY A 625 20.99 -2.17 33.57
N ARG A 626 20.11 -3.02 34.11
CA ARG A 626 19.17 -2.65 35.19
C ARG A 626 19.92 -2.11 36.41
N LYS A 627 20.99 -2.79 36.81
CA LYS A 627 21.85 -2.34 37.91
C LYS A 627 22.50 -0.98 37.61
N PHE A 628 23.05 -0.79 36.40
CA PHE A 628 23.67 0.48 36.02
C PHE A 628 22.67 1.65 36.05
N ILE A 629 21.46 1.44 35.53
CA ILE A 629 20.39 2.45 35.57
C ILE A 629 20.06 2.81 37.02
N ASP A 630 19.81 1.81 37.86
CA ASP A 630 19.43 1.98 39.26
C ASP A 630 20.52 2.69 40.07
N ASP A 631 21.78 2.28 39.94
CA ASP A 631 22.92 2.91 40.61
C ASP A 631 23.08 4.39 40.19
N PHE A 632 22.95 4.69 38.88
CA PHE A 632 23.07 6.05 38.35
C PHE A 632 21.93 6.95 38.80
N VAL A 633 20.69 6.45 38.76
CA VAL A 633 19.50 7.20 39.20
C VAL A 633 19.60 7.52 40.69
N LYS A 634 19.97 6.56 41.55
CA LYS A 634 20.20 6.80 42.99
C LYS A 634 21.25 7.86 43.24
N ALA A 635 22.39 7.77 42.56
CA ALA A 635 23.47 8.73 42.70
C ALA A 635 23.03 10.14 42.27
N PHE A 636 22.24 10.27 41.20
CA PHE A 636 21.69 11.55 40.78
C PHE A 636 20.71 12.12 41.82
N ILE A 637 19.81 11.30 42.36
CA ILE A 637 18.86 11.73 43.40
C ILE A 637 19.61 12.18 44.66
N ARG A 638 20.67 11.48 45.08
CA ARG A 638 21.53 11.91 46.21
C ARG A 638 22.22 13.25 45.95
N TYR A 639 22.60 13.52 44.70
CA TYR A 639 23.18 14.80 44.31
C TYR A 639 22.18 15.96 44.43
N ILE A 640 20.94 15.78 43.94
CA ILE A 640 19.92 16.84 43.98
C ILE A 640 19.27 16.99 45.35
N LEU A 641 19.22 15.92 46.15
CA LEU A 641 18.60 15.87 47.48
C LEU A 641 19.60 15.38 48.54
N PRO A 642 20.69 16.11 48.82
CA PRO A 642 21.71 15.69 49.78
C PRO A 642 21.19 15.59 51.23
N GLY A 643 20.05 16.22 51.53
CA GLY A 643 19.39 16.18 52.84
C GLY A 643 18.32 15.10 52.99
N ALA A 644 17.94 14.41 51.92
CA ALA A 644 16.90 13.38 51.94
C ALA A 644 17.42 12.09 52.61
N PRO A 645 16.55 11.37 53.34
CA PRO A 645 16.90 10.05 53.84
C PRO A 645 17.02 9.06 52.68
N GLU A 646 17.84 8.05 52.88
CA GLU A 646 18.11 7.05 51.85
C GLU A 646 16.83 6.27 51.46
N GLU A 647 15.90 6.05 52.39
CA GLU A 647 14.62 5.40 52.08
C GLU A 647 13.80 6.16 51.03
N LEU A 648 13.76 7.49 51.11
CA LEU A 648 13.09 8.35 50.13
C LEU A 648 13.79 8.26 48.76
N ILE A 649 15.14 8.27 48.76
CA ILE A 649 15.94 8.14 47.53
C ILE A 649 15.65 6.82 46.83
N LEU A 650 15.60 5.72 47.59
CA LEU A 650 15.29 4.39 47.06
C LEU A 650 13.88 4.35 46.46
N ALA A 651 12.89 4.94 47.13
CA ALA A 651 11.51 4.97 46.66
C ALA A 651 11.34 5.79 45.35
N ILE A 652 11.99 6.95 45.26
CA ILE A 652 12.02 7.75 44.02
C ILE A 652 12.73 6.98 42.90
N SER A 653 13.85 6.32 43.20
CA SER A 653 14.58 5.50 42.22
C SER A 653 13.71 4.36 41.70
N GLU A 654 12.99 3.67 42.59
CA GLU A 654 12.08 2.61 42.20
C GLU A 654 10.97 3.13 41.29
N GLU A 655 10.36 4.27 41.62
CA GLU A 655 9.35 4.92 40.79
C GLU A 655 9.87 5.25 39.39
N LEU A 656 11.06 5.84 39.27
CA LEU A 656 11.69 6.21 37.99
C LEU A 656 12.13 5.00 37.17
N THR A 657 12.50 3.90 37.83
CA THR A 657 13.02 2.68 37.19
C THR A 657 11.96 1.59 37.02
N LYS A 658 10.68 1.89 37.29
CA LYS A 658 9.55 1.00 36.99
C LYS A 658 9.58 0.52 35.55
N GLU A 659 9.29 -0.77 35.37
CA GLU A 659 9.36 -1.43 34.06
C GLU A 659 8.50 -0.72 33.00
N SER A 660 7.29 -0.28 33.37
CA SER A 660 6.38 0.45 32.49
C SER A 660 6.92 1.80 32.03
N ARG A 661 7.64 2.54 32.91
CA ARG A 661 8.28 3.82 32.56
C ARG A 661 9.45 3.61 31.60
N ILE A 662 10.34 2.65 31.91
CA ILE A 662 11.47 2.31 31.02
C ILE A 662 10.96 1.85 29.65
N ALA A 663 9.92 1.00 29.62
CA ALA A 663 9.31 0.54 28.39
C ALA A 663 8.75 1.71 27.56
N SER A 664 8.04 2.65 28.21
CA SER A 664 7.52 3.86 27.57
C SER A 664 8.65 4.68 26.93
N VAL A 665 9.72 4.96 27.67
CA VAL A 665 10.90 5.69 27.16
C VAL A 665 11.51 4.98 25.94
N ALA A 666 11.73 3.67 26.05
CA ALA A 666 12.32 2.88 24.98
C ALA A 666 11.43 2.83 23.73
N SER A 667 10.10 2.73 23.89
CA SER A 667 9.15 2.82 22.78
C SER A 667 9.27 4.15 22.03
N HIS A 668 9.46 5.28 22.72
CA HIS A 668 9.68 6.59 22.09
C HIS A 668 11.01 6.67 21.33
N LEU A 669 12.04 5.92 21.75
CA LEU A 669 13.31 5.80 21.01
C LEU A 669 13.20 4.88 19.77
N GLY A 670 12.10 4.14 19.63
CA GLY A 670 11.78 3.30 18.48
C GLY A 670 11.99 1.80 18.69
N PHE A 671 12.13 1.34 19.94
CA PHE A 671 12.40 -0.08 20.25
C PHE A 671 11.31 -1.03 19.73
N ASN A 672 10.06 -0.57 19.63
CA ASN A 672 8.93 -1.34 19.09
C ASN A 672 9.20 -1.96 17.70
N TYR A 673 10.16 -1.40 16.95
CA TYR A 673 10.51 -1.85 15.60
C TYR A 673 11.92 -2.45 15.49
N LEU A 674 12.76 -2.23 16.50
CA LEU A 674 14.15 -2.64 16.51
C LEU A 674 14.37 -3.93 17.30
N VAL A 675 13.54 -4.20 18.31
CA VAL A 675 13.68 -5.41 19.13
C VAL A 675 13.34 -6.65 18.30
N ARG A 676 14.29 -7.60 18.26
CA ARG A 676 14.11 -8.92 17.67
C ARG A 676 13.58 -9.85 18.75
N THR A 677 12.32 -10.24 18.63
CA THR A 677 11.60 -11.11 19.57
C THR A 677 10.61 -12.01 18.80
N ALA A 678 10.14 -13.09 19.44
CA ALA A 678 9.01 -13.87 18.95
C ALA A 678 7.67 -13.12 19.10
N GLU A 679 7.60 -12.10 19.95
CA GLU A 679 6.41 -11.31 20.23
C GLU A 679 6.17 -10.22 19.17
N PHE A 680 4.94 -10.05 18.68
CA PHE A 680 4.58 -8.87 17.89
C PHE A 680 3.16 -8.38 18.22
N PRO A 681 3.00 -7.15 18.75
CA PRO A 681 4.07 -6.23 19.16
C PRO A 681 4.88 -6.76 20.37
N PRO A 682 6.14 -6.33 20.56
CA PRO A 682 6.92 -6.69 21.74
C PRO A 682 6.22 -6.24 23.05
N SER A 683 6.26 -7.06 24.10
CA SER A 683 5.71 -6.70 25.41
C SER A 683 6.51 -5.57 26.09
N GLN A 684 5.89 -4.91 27.08
CA GLN A 684 6.58 -3.89 27.89
C GLN A 684 7.83 -4.47 28.57
N GLN A 685 7.74 -5.73 29.03
CA GLN A 685 8.86 -6.45 29.64
C GLN A 685 10.01 -6.62 28.65
N THR A 686 9.76 -7.09 27.42
CA THR A 686 10.77 -7.27 26.39
C THR A 686 11.41 -5.93 25.99
N ILE A 687 10.61 -4.88 25.83
CA ILE A 687 11.10 -3.54 25.48
C ILE A 687 12.00 -2.98 26.59
N SER A 688 11.56 -3.09 27.85
CA SER A 688 12.34 -2.63 29.01
C SER A 688 13.64 -3.42 29.18
N ALA A 689 13.59 -4.74 29.02
CA ALA A 689 14.77 -5.59 29.04
C ALA A 689 15.77 -5.24 27.93
N ALA A 690 15.29 -4.98 26.71
CA ALA A 690 16.13 -4.54 25.61
C ALA A 690 16.77 -3.18 25.88
N PHE A 691 16.06 -2.24 26.50
CA PHE A 691 16.63 -0.94 26.88
C PHE A 691 17.72 -1.08 27.93
N ALA A 692 17.49 -1.87 28.98
CA ALA A 692 18.52 -2.18 29.97
C ALA A 692 19.76 -2.80 29.30
N SER A 693 19.57 -3.79 28.43
CA SER A 693 20.67 -4.42 27.70
C SER A 693 21.42 -3.45 26.79
N LEU A 694 20.73 -2.46 26.21
CA LEU A 694 21.37 -1.39 25.46
C LEU A 694 22.26 -0.53 26.36
N ILE A 695 21.77 -0.12 27.53
CA ILE A 695 22.56 0.64 28.51
C ILE A 695 23.84 -0.11 28.88
N ALA A 696 23.76 -1.42 29.14
CA ALA A 696 24.93 -2.26 29.42
C ALA A 696 25.93 -2.35 28.26
N SER A 697 25.46 -2.11 27.03
CA SER A 697 26.24 -2.26 25.79
C SER A 697 26.91 -0.97 25.33
N LEU A 698 26.48 0.18 25.83
CA LEU A 698 27.03 1.48 25.46
C LEU A 698 28.28 1.80 26.27
N HIS A 699 29.15 2.65 25.72
CA HIS A 699 30.24 3.23 26.50
C HIS A 699 29.68 3.96 27.74
N PRO A 700 30.26 3.82 28.95
CA PRO A 700 29.68 4.32 30.21
C PRO A 700 29.21 5.78 30.15
N VAL A 701 30.06 6.70 29.67
CA VAL A 701 29.70 8.12 29.50
C VAL A 701 28.43 8.32 28.65
N ARG A 702 28.24 7.52 27.59
CA ARG A 702 27.06 7.63 26.74
C ARG A 702 25.84 6.96 27.38
N ALA A 703 26.03 5.85 28.10
CA ALA A 703 24.98 5.23 28.91
C ALA A 703 24.44 6.22 29.95
N GLU A 704 25.32 6.88 30.70
CA GLU A 704 25.01 7.94 31.67
C GLU A 704 24.23 9.08 31.01
N THR A 705 24.75 9.61 29.88
CA THR A 705 24.09 10.71 29.16
C THR A 705 22.72 10.29 28.64
N LEU A 706 22.56 9.05 28.17
CA LEU A 706 21.28 8.56 27.66
C LEU A 706 20.25 8.42 28.81
N ILE A 707 20.64 7.89 29.97
CA ILE A 707 19.78 7.83 31.17
C ILE A 707 19.38 9.25 31.59
N PHE A 708 20.33 10.17 31.58
CA PHE A 708 20.09 11.58 31.92
C PHE A 708 19.13 12.28 30.94
N GLU A 709 19.27 12.03 29.64
CA GLU A 709 18.40 12.62 28.61
C GLU A 709 17.01 11.97 28.55
N THR A 710 16.81 10.78 29.13
CA THR A 710 15.59 9.98 28.89
C THR A 710 14.81 9.55 30.14
N ILE A 711 15.48 9.12 31.21
CA ILE A 711 14.84 8.64 32.45
C ILE A 711 14.71 9.78 33.45
N LEU A 712 15.80 10.52 33.73
CA LEU A 712 15.78 11.56 34.77
C LEU A 712 14.76 12.69 34.56
N PRO A 713 14.38 13.10 33.33
CA PRO A 713 13.34 14.13 33.14
C PRO A 713 11.99 13.74 33.75
N TRP A 714 11.71 12.44 33.92
CA TRP A 714 10.48 11.95 34.55
C TRP A 714 10.40 12.24 36.04
N LEU A 715 11.50 12.68 36.67
CA LEU A 715 11.47 13.16 38.05
C LEU A 715 10.50 14.34 38.23
N LEU A 716 10.24 15.12 37.17
CA LEU A 716 9.23 16.18 37.16
C LEU A 716 7.79 15.67 37.35
N GLU A 717 7.55 14.38 37.11
CA GLU A 717 6.24 13.74 37.26
C GLU A 717 6.16 12.86 38.52
N VAL A 718 7.19 12.85 39.37
CA VAL A 718 7.17 12.10 40.63
C VAL A 718 6.64 13.01 41.73
N ASP A 719 5.47 12.67 42.29
CA ASP A 719 5.06 13.24 43.56
C ASP A 719 5.85 12.56 44.69
N PHE A 720 6.75 13.31 45.31
CA PHE A 720 7.61 12.81 46.37
C PHE A 720 6.84 12.34 47.61
N ALA A 721 5.67 12.93 47.89
CA ALA A 721 4.84 12.56 49.04
C ALA A 721 4.16 11.20 48.82
N ASP A 722 3.77 10.92 47.57
CA ASP A 722 3.17 9.64 47.17
C ASP A 722 4.24 8.56 46.98
N ALA A 723 5.43 8.93 46.49
CA ALA A 723 6.53 7.99 46.28
C ALA A 723 7.00 7.35 47.60
N TYR A 724 6.98 8.10 48.71
CA TYR A 724 7.42 7.62 50.02
C TYR A 724 6.38 7.94 51.11
N PRO A 725 5.32 7.12 51.24
CA PRO A 725 4.28 7.34 52.22
C PRO A 725 4.78 7.02 53.63
N LEU A 726 4.95 8.06 54.46
CA LEU A 726 5.27 7.89 55.88
C LEU A 726 4.00 7.63 56.72
N ALA A 727 4.03 6.62 57.59
CA ALA A 727 2.89 6.31 58.46
C ALA A 727 2.63 7.36 59.55
N GLN A 728 3.69 7.94 60.12
CA GLN A 728 3.60 8.95 61.20
C GLN A 728 4.55 10.13 60.96
N PRO A 729 4.25 11.01 59.98
CA PRO A 729 5.17 12.08 59.56
C PRO A 729 5.48 13.08 60.69
N PHE A 730 4.54 13.34 61.60
CA PHE A 730 4.79 14.24 62.72
C PHE A 730 5.80 13.68 63.74
N SER A 731 5.74 12.37 64.03
CA SER A 731 6.70 11.69 64.91
C SER A 731 8.11 11.73 64.30
N VAL A 732 8.23 11.40 63.01
CA VAL A 732 9.50 11.44 62.25
C VAL A 732 10.08 12.86 62.23
N LEU A 733 9.24 13.87 61.95
CA LEU A 733 9.65 15.27 61.98
C LEU A 733 10.14 15.68 63.38
N SER A 734 9.41 15.28 64.42
CA SER A 734 9.76 15.55 65.81
C SER A 734 11.14 15.00 66.15
N ASP A 735 11.42 13.74 65.82
CA ASP A 735 12.69 13.08 66.13
C ASP A 735 13.87 13.72 65.38
N ILE A 736 13.69 14.05 64.10
CA ILE A 736 14.69 14.75 63.30
C ILE A 736 15.00 16.14 63.90
N LEU A 737 13.97 16.91 64.25
CA LEU A 737 14.14 18.26 64.79
C LEU A 737 14.73 18.25 66.21
N LYS A 738 14.34 17.30 67.07
CA LYS A 738 14.94 17.10 68.40
C LYS A 738 16.43 16.76 68.28
N LYS A 739 16.81 15.90 67.34
CA LYS A 739 18.23 15.57 67.08
C LYS A 739 19.02 16.78 66.54
N LYS A 740 18.34 17.75 65.92
CA LYS A 740 18.90 19.05 65.51
C LYS A 740 18.87 20.12 66.62
N GLY A 741 18.42 19.79 67.83
CA GLY A 741 18.44 20.68 69.00
C GLY A 741 17.19 21.55 69.19
N VAL A 742 16.11 21.31 68.46
CA VAL A 742 14.83 22.00 68.66
C VAL A 742 14.16 21.49 69.93
N SER A 743 13.75 22.40 70.81
CA SER A 743 13.25 22.07 72.14
C SER A 743 11.73 21.87 72.20
N GLU A 744 10.97 22.72 71.51
CA GLU A 744 9.50 22.67 71.47
C GLU A 744 9.03 22.47 70.03
N ILE A 745 8.28 21.39 69.80
CA ILE A 745 7.69 21.05 68.49
C ILE A 745 6.22 20.74 68.71
N GLU A 746 5.34 21.51 68.10
CA GLU A 746 3.90 21.34 68.29
C GLU A 746 3.10 21.76 67.04
N PRO A 747 2.01 21.04 66.72
CA PRO A 747 1.04 21.48 65.73
C PRO A 747 0.07 22.48 66.37
N ARG A 748 -0.28 23.55 65.66
CA ARG A 748 -1.32 24.50 66.06
C ARG A 748 -2.30 24.73 64.92
N ILE A 749 -3.59 24.80 65.24
CA ILE A 749 -4.61 25.22 64.27
C ILE A 749 -4.41 26.72 64.00
N LEU A 750 -4.17 27.08 62.75
CA LEU A 750 -4.07 28.46 62.30
C LEU A 750 -5.44 29.00 61.89
N ARG A 751 -6.25 28.15 61.28
CA ARG A 751 -7.61 28.48 60.81
C ARG A 751 -8.44 27.22 60.71
N SER A 752 -9.73 27.33 60.99
CA SER A 752 -10.73 26.33 60.65
C SER A 752 -11.89 26.99 59.90
N ALA A 753 -12.51 26.25 58.99
CA ALA A 753 -13.68 26.69 58.24
C ALA A 753 -14.62 25.52 57.99
N GLY A 754 -15.93 25.76 58.10
CA GLY A 754 -16.94 24.75 57.78
C GLY A 754 -16.91 23.52 58.70
N GLU A 755 -16.58 23.67 59.99
CA GLU A 755 -16.43 22.52 60.93
C GLU A 755 -17.66 21.61 61.02
N ILE A 756 -18.85 22.12 60.70
CA ILE A 756 -20.12 21.37 60.66
C ILE A 756 -20.59 21.03 59.24
N SER A 757 -19.80 21.34 58.22
CA SER A 757 -20.09 21.00 56.82
C SER A 757 -19.68 19.54 56.53
N ALA A 758 -20.07 19.03 55.37
CA ALA A 758 -19.59 17.72 54.88
C ALA A 758 -18.10 17.72 54.51
N GLU A 759 -17.49 18.90 54.35
CA GLU A 759 -16.10 19.10 53.93
C GLU A 759 -15.45 20.19 54.83
N PRO A 760 -15.19 19.89 56.11
CA PRO A 760 -14.50 20.82 56.98
C PRO A 760 -13.05 21.01 56.51
N ILE A 761 -12.52 22.22 56.66
CA ILE A 761 -11.12 22.52 56.32
C ILE A 761 -10.42 23.05 57.57
N PHE A 762 -9.37 22.35 57.98
CA PHE A 762 -8.46 22.74 59.05
C PHE A 762 -7.11 23.12 58.45
N ILE A 763 -6.60 24.30 58.75
CA ILE A 763 -5.24 24.71 58.40
C ILE A 763 -4.40 24.60 59.67
N VAL A 764 -3.43 23.69 59.66
CA VAL A 764 -2.51 23.46 60.79
C VAL A 764 -1.12 23.95 60.40
N GLY A 765 -0.47 24.66 61.33
CA GLY A 765 0.94 25.04 61.26
C GLY A 765 1.76 24.22 62.24
N ILE A 766 2.90 23.69 61.81
CA ILE A 766 3.90 23.09 62.72
C ILE A 766 4.82 24.19 63.22
N TYR A 767 4.99 24.29 64.53
CA TYR A 767 5.89 25.23 65.17
C TYR A 767 7.13 24.50 65.70
N ALA A 768 8.31 25.06 65.47
CA ALA A 768 9.58 24.68 66.07
C ALA A 768 10.12 25.89 66.83
N ASP A 769 10.31 25.78 68.15
CA ASP A 769 10.74 26.87 69.05
C ASP A 769 9.99 28.19 68.77
N LYS A 770 8.65 28.11 68.70
CA LYS A 770 7.71 29.23 68.46
C LYS A 770 7.77 29.87 67.07
N LYS A 771 8.54 29.31 66.13
CA LYS A 771 8.50 29.69 64.71
C LYS A 771 7.75 28.66 63.90
N ILE A 772 6.81 29.13 63.08
CA ILE A 772 6.14 28.25 62.12
C ILE A 772 7.14 27.79 61.06
N ILE A 773 7.23 26.47 60.85
CA ILE A 773 8.13 25.85 59.86
C ILE A 773 7.40 25.36 58.62
N ALA A 774 6.13 24.97 58.76
CA ALA A 774 5.24 24.70 57.64
C ALA A 774 3.78 24.85 58.06
N GLN A 775 2.90 24.90 57.07
CA GLN A 775 1.47 24.81 57.25
C GLN A 775 0.84 24.01 56.13
N SER A 776 -0.25 23.32 56.40
CA SER A 776 -1.06 22.66 55.39
C SER A 776 -2.54 22.68 55.75
N PRO A 777 -3.44 22.78 54.77
CA PRO A 777 -4.84 22.42 54.96
C PRO A 777 -5.00 20.89 55.07
N GLY A 778 -6.11 20.46 55.67
CA GLY A 778 -6.58 19.07 55.67
C GLY A 778 -8.06 18.99 56.07
N GLU A 779 -8.72 17.91 55.64
CA GLU A 779 -10.17 17.71 55.82
C GLU A 779 -10.54 17.32 57.25
N THR A 780 -9.59 16.76 57.99
CA THR A 780 -9.71 16.51 59.42
C THR A 780 -8.49 17.05 60.12
N LEU A 781 -8.58 17.30 61.43
CA LEU A 781 -7.44 17.79 62.18
C LEU A 781 -6.22 16.85 62.11
N PRO A 782 -6.36 15.50 62.23
CA PRO A 782 -5.22 14.58 62.02
C PRO A 782 -4.62 14.68 60.63
N ILE A 783 -5.44 14.74 59.57
CA ILE A 783 -4.96 14.88 58.19
C ILE A 783 -4.19 16.20 58.02
N ALA A 784 -4.70 17.30 58.56
CA ALA A 784 -4.04 18.61 58.48
C ALA A 784 -2.68 18.62 59.20
N VAL A 785 -2.59 17.98 60.37
CA VAL A 785 -1.31 17.78 61.10
C VAL A 785 -0.34 16.95 60.28
N ASP A 786 -0.80 15.82 59.73
CA ASP A 786 0.04 14.92 58.94
C ASP A 786 0.55 15.60 57.66
N MET A 787 -0.31 16.31 56.94
CA MET A 787 0.09 17.04 55.73
C MET A 787 1.07 18.18 56.07
N ALA A 788 0.84 18.91 57.16
CA ALA A 788 1.76 19.96 57.60
C ALA A 788 3.13 19.38 58.02
N ALA A 789 3.14 18.19 58.65
CA ALA A 789 4.34 17.47 59.00
C ALA A 789 5.09 16.94 57.76
N ARG A 790 4.37 16.38 56.77
CA ARG A 790 4.96 15.95 55.48
C ARG A 790 5.59 17.11 54.74
N ASN A 791 4.88 18.24 54.62
CA ASN A 791 5.43 19.44 53.99
C ASN A 791 6.68 19.94 54.72
N SER A 792 6.70 19.86 56.06
CA SER A 792 7.90 20.21 56.85
C SER A 792 9.07 19.27 56.55
N LEU A 793 8.82 17.97 56.43
CA LEU A 793 9.84 16.97 56.09
C LEU A 793 10.40 17.18 54.68
N LEU A 794 9.53 17.37 53.69
CA LEU A 794 9.93 17.69 52.32
C LEU A 794 10.81 18.94 52.27
N HIS A 795 10.40 20.00 52.97
CA HIS A 795 11.18 21.24 53.07
C HIS A 795 12.55 21.00 53.76
N LEU A 796 12.58 20.18 54.83
CA LEU A 796 13.81 19.82 55.53
C LEU A 796 14.77 19.00 54.66
N TRP A 797 14.25 18.23 53.71
CA TRP A 797 15.01 17.43 52.75
C TRP A 797 15.38 18.19 51.47
N GLY A 798 15.02 19.48 51.37
CA GLY A 798 15.31 20.32 50.22
C GLY A 798 14.31 20.19 49.06
N ILE A 799 13.19 19.50 49.27
CA ILE A 799 12.09 19.39 48.31
C ILE A 799 11.14 20.56 48.53
N THR A 800 11.43 21.66 47.83
CA THR A 800 10.68 22.90 47.92
C THR A 800 10.14 23.30 46.54
N SER A 801 9.18 24.23 46.50
CA SER A 801 8.61 24.72 45.23
C SER A 801 9.64 25.40 44.31
N ASP A 802 10.79 25.81 44.85
CA ASP A 802 11.92 26.43 44.16
C ASP A 802 13.06 25.43 43.84
N LEU A 803 12.89 24.13 44.10
CA LEU A 803 13.86 23.11 43.74
C LEU A 803 14.08 23.10 42.21
N LEU A 804 15.19 23.67 41.78
CA LEU A 804 15.62 23.67 40.38
C LEU A 804 16.32 22.35 40.07
N LEU A 805 15.61 21.46 39.37
CA LEU A 805 16.21 20.23 38.86
C LEU A 805 17.23 20.56 37.76
N PRO A 806 18.49 20.13 37.90
CA PRO A 806 19.56 20.53 37.00
C PRO A 806 19.47 19.69 35.72
N PHE A 807 18.60 20.06 34.79
CA PHE A 807 18.54 19.47 33.45
C PHE A 807 19.30 20.33 32.43
N GLY A 808 20.04 19.70 31.52
CA GLY A 808 20.75 20.37 30.43
C GLY A 808 22.27 20.43 30.61
N SER A 809 22.94 21.29 29.85
CA SER A 809 24.40 21.34 29.70
C SER A 809 25.18 21.95 30.88
N ARG A 810 24.56 22.10 32.06
CA ARG A 810 25.12 22.81 33.22
C ARG A 810 24.93 22.04 34.53
N THR A 811 25.41 20.80 34.58
CA THR A 811 25.44 20.02 35.82
C THR A 811 26.87 19.69 36.22
N ASP A 812 27.25 20.01 37.45
CA ASP A 812 28.52 19.57 38.05
C ASP A 812 28.42 18.14 38.62
N PHE A 813 27.38 17.38 38.24
CA PHE A 813 27.14 16.02 38.71
C PHE A 813 28.23 15.06 38.22
N ALA A 814 28.92 14.43 39.17
CA ALA A 814 29.84 13.33 38.92
C ALA A 814 29.32 12.06 39.59
N PHE A 815 28.93 11.06 38.77
CA PHE A 815 28.37 9.80 39.26
C PHE A 815 29.20 9.15 40.38
N SER A 816 30.53 9.16 40.24
CA SER A 816 31.46 8.56 41.21
C SER A 816 31.47 9.23 42.59
N GLN A 817 30.96 10.47 42.72
CA GLN A 817 30.97 11.22 43.98
C GLN A 817 29.71 10.98 44.84
N HIS A 818 28.66 10.38 44.29
CA HIS A 818 27.36 10.21 44.95
C HIS A 818 26.92 8.75 45.09
N THR A 819 27.90 7.84 45.14
CA THR A 819 27.65 6.40 45.30
C THR A 819 27.38 5.98 46.75
N THR A 820 27.83 6.78 47.73
CA THR A 820 27.58 6.53 49.16
C THR A 820 26.14 6.84 49.53
N SER A 821 25.44 5.92 50.20
CA SER A 821 24.09 6.14 50.72
C SER A 821 24.02 7.32 51.70
N ASN A 822 22.89 8.03 51.69
CA ASN A 822 22.56 9.03 52.71
C ASN A 822 22.25 8.37 54.07
N TYR A 823 21.89 9.17 55.06
CA TYR A 823 21.44 8.65 56.34
C TYR A 823 20.10 7.91 56.20
N TYR A 824 19.89 6.89 57.03
CA TYR A 824 18.60 6.19 57.10
C TYR A 824 17.77 6.75 58.25
N LEU A 825 16.45 6.83 58.09
CA LEU A 825 15.56 7.31 59.17
C LEU A 825 15.60 6.41 60.40
N LYS A 826 15.86 5.11 60.22
CA LYS A 826 16.04 4.13 61.30
C LYS A 826 17.21 4.43 62.25
N ASP A 827 18.14 5.27 61.82
CA ASP A 827 19.31 5.70 62.62
C ASP A 827 19.02 6.99 63.41
N ILE A 828 17.83 7.58 63.21
CA ILE A 828 17.40 8.85 63.82
C ILE A 828 16.16 8.66 64.68
N CYS A 829 15.15 7.96 64.18
CA CYS A 829 13.84 7.85 64.81
C CYS A 829 13.68 6.48 65.49
N ASP A 830 12.80 6.40 66.48
CA ASP A 830 12.49 5.13 67.12
C ASP A 830 11.84 4.15 66.14
N LYS A 831 12.20 2.86 66.26
CA LYS A 831 11.87 1.83 65.26
C LYS A 831 10.38 1.64 65.00
N GLU A 832 9.50 2.08 65.90
CA GLU A 832 8.05 1.96 65.74
C GLU A 832 7.46 2.91 64.68
N TYR A 833 8.21 3.91 64.21
CA TYR A 833 7.67 4.98 63.36
C TYR A 833 8.10 4.93 61.88
N CYS A 834 9.14 4.15 61.57
CA CYS A 834 9.84 4.26 60.28
C CYS A 834 9.56 3.13 59.28
N PHE A 835 8.70 2.16 59.60
CA PHE A 835 8.52 0.97 58.77
C PHE A 835 7.04 0.59 58.64
N ASP A 836 6.44 1.02 57.53
CA ASP A 836 5.50 0.25 56.73
C ASP A 836 5.82 0.60 55.27
N ILE A 837 6.63 -0.24 54.61
CA ILE A 837 6.78 -0.28 53.15
C ILE A 837 6.42 -1.69 52.71
#